data_AF-A0A136PPD1-F1
#
_entry.id   AF-A0A136PPD1-F1
#
_cell.length_a   1.000
_cell.length_b   1.000
_cell.length_c   1.000
_cell.angle_alpha   90.00
_cell.angle_beta   90.00
_cell.angle_gamma   90.00
#
_symmetry.space_group_name_H-M   'P 1'
#
loop_
_entity.id
_entity.type
_entity.pdbx_description
1 polymer ?
#
loop_
_entity_poly.entity_id
_entity_poly.type
_entity_poly.pdbx_seq_one_letter_code
_entity_poly.pdbx_strand_id
1 'polypeptide(L)'
;MFEKLIIQKTLRVPASTGAAGDGAPVARQLDAALLDVGFSASSALLEHIGGLAPAPAMDLAATVVSAVRELVGDHVQHNAYFIGFPDDVPDTIEFWTDRLRAAVLTDGGTTTDAYLRDVATSGGVNLLDLPGYGTYQHTYADLVAAHDELLATAGDRVTVLGLGETAEVEAARLYLALAGSATPHGEADLAILSELAVACLDDVQPTEIPVRENRAVLNGVRLVLGRPLVAVDTTTDVLRLACHVSGGDVSLGAPTRFRAFPRRERRILLAALNEVVGANQDKLADVVRHAERWKRLGERLHPHEYDQWPHAREVFTVARGERRVRTLAGRAEAAIRTGAVGSATSVLAAAPGLLLRSADRLLRLASATEQRVVLDAVAGALGSASGRVLFSLREHVDNRLTPASARMYVNRSRSAWVGPDRRPPLPAGLVAEVSARLDAEISARLPESPRPLVVDPAVLDVALPLSGKAAEGGFAVLPRGSRASVSGELLRFFTYWRQTSRRTDYDLSALLLDDEFRTAGHVSWTNYRHEGVAYSGDVTDATNGATEFIDVPLTLPGHYVVPQVYIYAGESFDEVAESMFGYQTRTREQQGTPFDARTVRARSQLRGQGRVALPVVFARGEQGWQAVWLHLYLRGMPSFNRVEDNTFTTADRVRALVQRRHLTMSYLVDRWRARAEVTMWDGRLPQEPVTFIGIEAPEGLPDGSETYTLDRLSELIPE
;
A
#
# COMPACT_ATOMS: atom_id res chain seq x y z
N MET A 1 16.25 -9.12 16.85
CA MET A 1 15.65 -9.75 15.64
C MET A 1 14.70 -8.81 14.92
N PHE A 2 13.89 -8.01 15.63
CA PHE A 2 12.92 -7.09 15.01
C PHE A 2 13.39 -5.64 14.93
N GLU A 3 14.61 -5.30 15.37
CA GLU A 3 15.05 -3.90 15.51
C GLU A 3 14.93 -3.13 14.20
N LYS A 4 15.45 -3.73 13.12
CA LYS A 4 15.38 -3.15 11.78
C LYS A 4 13.95 -2.94 11.27
N LEU A 5 13.08 -3.93 11.49
CA LEU A 5 11.67 -3.85 11.12
C LEU A 5 10.95 -2.74 11.90
N ILE A 6 11.22 -2.63 13.20
CA ILE A 6 10.67 -1.58 14.06
C ILE A 6 11.09 -0.20 13.55
N ILE A 7 12.38 -0.02 13.25
CA ILE A 7 12.91 1.24 12.69
C ILE A 7 12.21 1.57 11.37
N GLN A 8 12.10 0.62 10.44
CA GLN A 8 11.45 0.85 9.15
C GLN A 8 9.95 1.15 9.25
N LYS A 9 9.26 0.64 10.28
CA LYS A 9 7.82 0.85 10.47
C LYS A 9 7.47 2.09 11.28
N THR A 10 8.32 2.48 12.21
CA THR A 10 7.99 3.51 13.22
C THR A 10 8.96 4.68 13.23
N LEU A 11 10.08 4.59 12.51
CA LEU A 11 11.21 5.53 12.58
C LEU A 11 11.78 5.70 14.00
N ARG A 12 11.47 4.76 14.91
CA ARG A 12 12.05 4.69 16.25
C ARG A 12 13.12 3.61 16.32
N VAL A 13 14.23 3.96 16.95
CA VAL A 13 15.36 3.07 17.20
C VAL A 13 15.20 2.45 18.59
N PRO A 14 15.02 1.12 18.70
CA PRO A 14 14.93 0.49 20.01
C PRO A 14 16.16 0.75 20.88
N ALA A 15 15.94 1.10 22.14
CA ALA A 15 17.02 1.30 23.10
C ALA A 15 17.79 0.00 23.34
N SER A 16 19.09 0.02 23.06
CA SER A 16 20.00 -1.09 23.39
C SER A 16 20.21 -1.22 24.90
N THR A 17 20.19 -2.45 25.41
CA THR A 17 20.50 -2.83 26.80
C THR A 17 21.97 -3.20 27.00
N GLY A 18 22.83 -2.88 26.02
CA GLY A 18 24.26 -3.12 26.08
C GLY A 18 24.95 -2.43 27.26
N ALA A 19 26.17 -2.89 27.58
CA ALA A 19 26.96 -2.32 28.65
C ALA A 19 27.20 -0.81 28.44
N ALA A 20 27.14 -0.03 29.52
CA ALA A 20 27.44 1.40 29.49
C ALA A 20 28.94 1.65 29.24
N GLY A 21 29.28 2.77 28.60
CA GLY A 21 30.64 3.16 28.28
C GLY A 21 30.71 4.50 27.54
N ASP A 22 31.76 4.70 26.74
CA ASP A 22 31.93 5.90 25.91
C ASP A 22 31.79 5.56 24.43
N GLY A 23 30.56 5.71 23.93
CA GLY A 23 30.17 5.51 22.54
C GLY A 23 30.07 6.82 21.77
N ALA A 24 30.47 7.96 22.36
CA ALA A 24 30.32 9.28 21.74
C ALA A 24 30.98 9.40 20.34
N PRO A 25 32.14 8.76 20.05
CA PRO A 25 32.66 8.71 18.69
C PRO A 25 31.73 7.99 17.70
N VAL A 26 31.09 6.90 18.14
CA VAL A 26 30.15 6.12 17.32
C VAL A 26 28.88 6.92 17.07
N ALA A 27 28.35 7.62 18.07
CA ALA A 27 27.18 8.49 17.91
C ALA A 27 27.41 9.58 16.85
N ARG A 28 28.58 10.22 16.85
CA ARG A 28 28.94 11.22 15.81
C ARG A 28 29.10 10.61 14.42
N GLN A 29 29.69 9.42 14.33
CA GLN A 29 29.81 8.70 13.06
C GLN A 29 28.45 8.28 12.50
N LEU A 30 27.54 7.83 13.37
CA LEU A 30 26.18 7.51 12.99
C LEU A 30 25.47 8.73 12.43
N ASP A 31 25.51 9.87 13.11
CA ASP A 31 24.81 11.08 12.66
C ASP A 31 25.29 11.53 11.27
N ALA A 32 26.60 11.53 11.05
CA ALA A 32 27.17 11.79 9.72
C ALA A 32 26.68 10.80 8.66
N ALA A 33 26.67 9.50 8.98
CA ALA A 33 26.19 8.46 8.06
C ALA A 33 24.67 8.53 7.78
N LEU A 34 23.88 9.06 8.72
CA LEU A 34 22.45 9.31 8.54
C LEU A 34 22.21 10.51 7.61
N LEU A 35 22.99 11.58 7.77
CA LEU A 35 22.88 12.77 6.92
C LEU A 35 23.15 12.44 5.45
N ASP A 36 24.06 11.51 5.17
CA ASP A 36 24.35 11.01 3.82
C ASP A 36 23.14 10.33 3.15
N VAL A 37 22.13 9.94 3.92
CA VAL A 37 20.92 9.26 3.42
C VAL A 37 19.61 10.01 3.72
N GLY A 38 19.71 11.27 4.15
CA GLY A 38 18.56 12.15 4.38
C GLY A 38 17.90 11.97 5.76
N PHE A 39 18.64 11.44 6.73
CA PHE A 39 18.18 11.26 8.11
C PHE A 39 19.07 12.00 9.10
N SER A 40 18.56 12.23 10.31
CA SER A 40 19.37 12.56 11.49
C SER A 40 18.89 11.76 12.68
N ALA A 41 19.74 11.65 13.70
CA ALA A 41 19.33 11.08 14.98
C ALA A 41 18.83 12.19 15.91
N SER A 42 17.76 11.91 16.67
CA SER A 42 17.34 12.83 17.72
C SER A 42 18.42 12.95 18.81
N SER A 43 18.37 14.04 19.56
CA SER A 43 19.29 14.32 20.67
C SER A 43 19.30 13.16 21.68
N ALA A 44 18.13 12.65 22.04
CA ALA A 44 17.99 11.51 22.94
C ALA A 44 18.63 10.23 22.39
N LEU A 45 18.54 9.98 21.08
CA LEU A 45 19.15 8.82 20.45
C LEU A 45 20.69 8.94 20.45
N LEU A 46 21.22 10.12 20.15
CA LEU A 46 22.66 10.39 20.18
C LEU A 46 23.23 10.25 21.60
N GLU A 47 22.51 10.76 22.61
CA GLU A 47 22.88 10.61 24.02
C GLU A 47 22.87 9.14 24.44
N HIS A 48 21.83 8.38 24.07
CA HIS A 48 21.74 6.94 24.36
C HIS A 48 22.92 6.18 23.77
N ILE A 49 23.21 6.37 22.49
CA ILE A 49 24.34 5.71 21.81
C ILE A 49 25.67 6.16 22.40
N GLY A 50 25.79 7.45 22.74
CA GLY A 50 26.97 8.02 23.39
C GLY A 50 27.28 7.40 24.75
N GLY A 51 26.25 6.97 25.50
CA GLY A 51 26.39 6.31 26.80
C GLY A 51 26.66 4.81 26.75
N LEU A 52 26.65 4.18 25.57
CA LEU A 52 26.95 2.75 25.41
C LEU A 52 28.46 2.51 25.29
N ALA A 53 28.91 1.31 25.65
CA ALA A 53 30.25 0.86 25.31
C ALA A 53 30.42 0.77 23.77
N PRO A 54 31.65 0.95 23.23
CA PRO A 54 31.87 1.05 21.79
C PRO A 54 31.29 -0.08 20.94
N ALA A 55 31.35 -1.33 21.40
CA ALA A 55 30.85 -2.47 20.64
C ALA A 55 29.30 -2.47 20.52
N PRO A 56 28.52 -2.44 21.62
CA PRO A 56 27.06 -2.29 21.54
C PRO A 56 26.60 -1.03 20.79
N ALA A 57 27.33 0.09 20.92
CA ALA A 57 27.06 1.31 20.16
C ALA A 57 27.21 1.07 18.65
N MET A 58 28.26 0.37 18.23
CA MET A 58 28.53 0.05 16.83
C MET A 58 27.48 -0.91 16.25
N ASP A 59 27.07 -1.94 17.00
CA ASP A 59 26.03 -2.89 16.59
C ASP A 59 24.68 -2.18 16.35
N LEU A 60 24.31 -1.27 17.27
CA LEU A 60 23.10 -0.47 17.13
C LEU A 60 23.21 0.49 15.93
N ALA A 61 24.32 1.23 15.80
CA ALA A 61 24.54 2.15 14.69
C ALA A 61 24.49 1.44 13.32
N ALA A 62 25.14 0.27 13.19
CA ALA A 62 25.11 -0.53 11.98
C ALA A 62 23.69 -0.99 11.61
N THR A 63 22.90 -1.40 12.61
CA THR A 63 21.50 -1.78 12.43
C THR A 63 20.66 -0.60 11.95
N VAL A 64 20.85 0.58 12.55
CA VAL A 64 20.14 1.81 12.18
C VAL A 64 20.46 2.23 10.75
N VAL A 65 21.75 2.32 10.39
CA VAL A 65 22.18 2.69 9.03
C VAL A 65 21.64 1.70 8.00
N SER A 66 21.71 0.39 8.28
CA SER A 66 21.15 -0.64 7.40
C SER A 66 19.64 -0.50 7.23
N ALA A 67 18.90 -0.18 8.30
CA ALA A 67 17.46 0.00 8.26
C ALA A 67 17.04 1.16 7.36
N VAL A 68 17.67 2.33 7.52
CA VAL A 68 17.31 3.53 6.75
C VAL A 68 17.77 3.47 5.31
N ARG A 69 18.95 2.90 5.02
CA ARG A 69 19.42 2.69 3.64
C ARG A 69 18.43 1.84 2.86
N GLU A 70 17.98 0.72 3.42
CA GLU A 70 16.93 -0.10 2.79
C GLU A 70 15.58 0.61 2.66
N LEU A 71 15.25 1.48 3.61
CA LEU A 71 13.98 2.21 3.60
C LEU A 71 13.89 3.14 2.39
N VAL A 72 14.97 3.85 2.06
CA VAL A 72 15.06 4.78 0.92
C VAL A 72 15.57 4.14 -0.37
N GLY A 73 16.07 2.91 -0.32
CA GLY A 73 16.57 2.16 -1.49
C GLY A 73 18.08 2.26 -1.72
N ASP A 74 18.83 2.87 -0.80
CA ASP A 74 20.27 3.08 -0.91
C ASP A 74 21.12 1.83 -0.59
N HIS A 75 20.50 0.69 -0.29
CA HIS A 75 21.19 -0.57 -0.06
C HIS A 75 21.66 -1.26 -1.36
N VAL A 76 21.30 -0.70 -2.53
CA VAL A 76 21.70 -1.21 -3.84
C VAL A 76 22.52 -0.16 -4.60
N GLN A 77 23.38 -0.65 -5.50
CA GLN A 77 24.13 0.21 -6.42
C GLN A 77 23.25 0.58 -7.61
N HIS A 78 22.61 1.73 -7.52
CA HIS A 78 21.80 2.26 -8.61
C HIS A 78 22.67 2.76 -9.76
N ASN A 79 22.67 2.03 -10.87
CA ASN A 79 23.41 2.36 -12.08
C ASN A 79 22.48 2.88 -13.19
N ALA A 80 23.00 3.66 -14.14
CA ALA A 80 22.28 4.13 -15.32
C ALA A 80 22.78 3.38 -16.56
N TYR A 81 21.93 3.19 -17.58
CA TYR A 81 22.37 2.48 -18.80
C TYR A 81 23.36 3.33 -19.61
N PHE A 82 23.08 4.62 -19.75
CA PHE A 82 24.03 5.61 -20.28
C PHE A 82 24.78 6.29 -19.15
N ILE A 83 26.11 6.40 -19.29
CA ILE A 83 26.97 6.88 -18.20
C ILE A 83 26.67 8.35 -17.88
N GLY A 84 26.54 9.23 -18.87
CA GLY A 84 26.25 10.66 -18.70
C GLY A 84 24.76 11.01 -18.66
N PHE A 85 23.89 10.07 -18.24
CA PHE A 85 22.45 10.32 -18.15
C PHE A 85 22.19 11.54 -17.26
N PRO A 86 21.34 12.52 -17.67
CA PRO A 86 20.46 12.49 -18.85
C PRO A 86 21.01 13.18 -20.09
N ASP A 87 22.23 13.70 -20.10
CA ASP A 87 22.73 14.56 -21.17
C ASP A 87 23.27 13.77 -22.36
N ASP A 88 23.86 12.60 -22.11
CA ASP A 88 24.45 11.74 -23.15
C ASP A 88 23.47 10.72 -23.75
N VAL A 89 22.19 10.74 -23.34
CA VAL A 89 21.18 9.80 -23.86
C VAL A 89 20.95 10.10 -25.36
N PRO A 90 21.23 9.15 -26.26
CA PRO A 90 21.06 9.33 -27.70
C PRO A 90 19.58 9.47 -28.10
N ASP A 91 19.34 9.95 -29.31
CA ASP A 91 18.01 9.80 -29.92
C ASP A 91 17.67 8.31 -30.08
N THR A 92 16.39 7.95 -29.95
CA THR A 92 15.95 6.55 -30.01
C THR A 92 16.34 5.88 -31.34
N ILE A 93 16.19 6.58 -32.47
CA ILE A 93 16.51 6.03 -33.80
C ILE A 93 18.03 5.94 -33.98
N GLU A 94 18.76 6.94 -33.50
CA GLU A 94 20.23 6.95 -33.52
C GLU A 94 20.79 5.76 -32.74
N PHE A 95 20.31 5.53 -31.52
CA PHE A 95 20.69 4.40 -30.69
C PHE A 95 20.53 3.07 -31.41
N TRP A 96 19.34 2.81 -31.97
CA TRP A 96 19.07 1.55 -32.67
C TRP A 96 19.91 1.43 -33.95
N THR A 97 20.15 2.53 -34.67
CA THR A 97 21.01 2.55 -35.85
C THR A 97 22.45 2.18 -35.48
N ASP A 98 22.95 2.68 -34.36
CA ASP A 98 24.30 2.38 -33.89
C ASP A 98 24.44 0.94 -33.37
N ARG A 99 23.43 0.39 -32.69
CA ARG A 99 23.41 -1.04 -32.32
C ARG A 99 23.38 -1.95 -33.55
N LEU A 100 22.57 -1.62 -34.55
CA LEU A 100 22.54 -2.35 -35.83
C LEU A 100 23.89 -2.23 -36.55
N ARG A 101 24.48 -1.04 -36.58
CA ARG A 101 25.79 -0.81 -37.17
C ARG A 101 26.86 -1.62 -36.45
N ALA A 102 26.88 -1.63 -35.11
CA ALA A 102 27.81 -2.44 -34.34
C ALA A 102 27.66 -3.94 -34.68
N ALA A 103 26.43 -4.45 -34.69
CA ALA A 103 26.16 -5.84 -35.05
C ALA A 103 26.61 -6.23 -36.48
N VAL A 104 26.67 -5.26 -37.40
CA VAL A 104 27.08 -5.47 -38.80
C VAL A 104 28.57 -5.17 -39.05
N LEU A 105 29.16 -4.21 -38.34
CA LEU A 105 30.51 -3.68 -38.61
C LEU A 105 31.61 -4.20 -37.67
N THR A 106 31.31 -4.74 -36.47
CA THR A 106 32.39 -5.27 -35.62
C THR A 106 32.72 -6.72 -35.95
N ASP A 107 33.81 -6.89 -36.70
CA ASP A 107 34.63 -8.12 -36.83
C ASP A 107 35.28 -8.49 -35.47
N GLY A 108 34.46 -8.73 -34.45
CA GLY A 108 34.92 -8.87 -33.07
C GLY A 108 33.95 -9.60 -32.16
N GLY A 109 33.69 -10.87 -32.46
CA GLY A 109 32.97 -11.77 -31.54
C GLY A 109 32.67 -13.11 -32.21
N THR A 110 33.22 -14.19 -31.67
CA THR A 110 33.03 -15.56 -32.13
C THR A 110 31.58 -16.05 -32.01
N THR A 111 30.73 -15.65 -32.96
CA THR A 111 29.59 -16.42 -33.50
C THR A 111 29.21 -15.88 -34.88
N THR A 112 30.08 -16.25 -35.83
CA THR A 112 29.93 -16.45 -37.28
C THR A 112 28.54 -16.31 -37.89
N ASP A 113 28.48 -15.77 -39.12
CA ASP A 113 27.67 -16.06 -40.34
C ASP A 113 26.29 -16.79 -40.26
N ALA A 114 26.01 -17.58 -39.24
CA ALA A 114 24.74 -18.21 -38.94
C ALA A 114 23.67 -17.20 -38.52
N TYR A 115 23.98 -16.19 -37.69
CA TYR A 115 23.01 -15.16 -37.27
C TYR A 115 22.60 -14.27 -38.45
N LEU A 116 23.57 -13.81 -39.25
CA LEU A 116 23.30 -13.00 -40.46
C LEU A 116 22.55 -13.80 -41.54
N ARG A 117 22.83 -15.11 -41.69
CA ARG A 117 22.03 -16.00 -42.55
C ARG A 117 20.62 -16.23 -42.00
N ASP A 118 20.48 -16.41 -40.69
CA ASP A 118 19.20 -16.61 -40.03
C ASP A 118 18.29 -15.39 -40.22
N VAL A 119 18.80 -14.18 -39.95
CA VAL A 119 18.13 -12.89 -40.23
C VAL A 119 17.70 -12.75 -41.69
N ALA A 120 18.56 -13.16 -42.64
CA ALA A 120 18.23 -13.13 -44.06
C ALA A 120 17.18 -14.19 -44.47
N THR A 121 17.04 -15.28 -43.71
CA THR A 121 16.06 -16.36 -43.97
C THR A 121 14.75 -16.25 -43.17
N SER A 122 14.75 -15.58 -42.01
CA SER A 122 13.63 -15.49 -41.07
C SER A 122 12.73 -14.26 -41.29
N GLY A 123 13.18 -13.31 -42.11
CA GLY A 123 12.37 -12.17 -42.57
C GLY A 123 12.29 -11.00 -41.59
N GLY A 124 13.12 -10.94 -40.54
CA GLY A 124 13.19 -9.81 -39.61
C GLY A 124 14.40 -9.87 -38.66
N VAL A 125 14.78 -8.71 -38.09
CA VAL A 125 15.81 -8.59 -37.04
C VAL A 125 15.10 -8.35 -35.70
N ASN A 126 15.41 -9.16 -34.68
CA ASN A 126 15.03 -8.84 -33.31
C ASN A 126 16.04 -7.86 -32.71
N LEU A 127 15.63 -6.61 -32.53
CA LEU A 127 16.50 -5.55 -32.03
C LEU A 127 16.99 -5.80 -30.59
N LEU A 128 16.20 -6.52 -29.79
CA LEU A 128 16.53 -6.79 -28.38
C LEU A 128 17.65 -7.83 -28.22
N ASP A 129 17.97 -8.57 -29.29
CA ASP A 129 19.05 -9.57 -29.30
C ASP A 129 20.39 -8.98 -29.79
N LEU A 130 20.44 -7.67 -30.08
CA LEU A 130 21.66 -7.04 -30.59
C LEU A 130 22.76 -7.02 -29.51
N PRO A 131 24.03 -7.26 -29.89
CA PRO A 131 25.13 -7.28 -28.94
C PRO A 131 25.24 -5.98 -28.11
N GLY A 132 25.42 -6.14 -26.80
CA GLY A 132 25.56 -5.03 -25.85
C GLY A 132 24.27 -4.25 -25.58
N TYR A 133 23.11 -4.70 -26.07
CA TYR A 133 21.82 -4.19 -25.64
C TYR A 133 21.45 -4.73 -24.24
N GLY A 134 20.71 -3.94 -23.46
CA GLY A 134 20.11 -4.39 -22.20
C GLY A 134 21.11 -4.68 -21.07
N THR A 135 22.39 -4.33 -21.20
CA THR A 135 23.44 -4.52 -20.19
C THR A 135 24.25 -3.24 -19.99
N TYR A 136 24.68 -2.97 -18.76
CA TYR A 136 25.53 -1.83 -18.45
C TYR A 136 26.89 -1.93 -19.17
N GLN A 137 27.29 -0.87 -19.87
CA GLN A 137 28.56 -0.79 -20.61
C GLN A 137 29.70 -0.18 -19.79
N HIS A 138 29.45 0.08 -18.50
CA HIS A 138 30.36 0.72 -17.56
C HIS A 138 30.05 0.22 -16.14
N THR A 139 31.00 0.38 -15.22
CA THR A 139 30.79 0.03 -13.81
C THR A 139 30.12 1.17 -13.05
N TYR A 140 29.53 0.86 -11.91
CA TYR A 140 29.02 1.89 -11.00
C TYR A 140 30.13 2.86 -10.54
N ALA A 141 31.36 2.38 -10.38
CA ALA A 141 32.50 3.24 -10.03
C ALA A 141 32.82 4.25 -11.14
N ASP A 142 32.71 3.83 -12.41
CA ASP A 142 32.88 4.72 -13.56
C ASP A 142 31.75 5.78 -13.59
N LEU A 143 30.50 5.38 -13.29
CA LEU A 143 29.37 6.30 -13.19
C LEU A 143 29.62 7.36 -12.13
N VAL A 144 30.00 6.96 -10.91
CA VAL A 144 30.28 7.91 -9.81
C VAL A 144 31.40 8.85 -10.21
N ALA A 145 32.53 8.32 -10.71
CA ALA A 145 33.68 9.12 -11.13
C ALA A 145 33.34 10.13 -12.24
N ALA A 146 32.45 9.76 -13.18
CA ALA A 146 31.99 10.65 -14.24
C ALA A 146 31.15 11.83 -13.74
N HIS A 147 30.61 11.76 -12.52
CA HIS A 147 29.72 12.77 -11.92
C HIS A 147 30.27 13.38 -10.63
N ASP A 148 31.54 13.14 -10.29
CA ASP A 148 32.18 13.60 -9.06
C ASP A 148 32.09 15.14 -8.88
N GLU A 149 32.13 15.90 -9.97
CA GLU A 149 32.02 17.37 -9.95
C GLU A 149 30.62 17.89 -9.58
N LEU A 150 29.57 17.07 -9.72
CA LEU A 150 28.17 17.45 -9.47
C LEU A 150 27.67 17.06 -8.06
N LEU A 151 28.47 16.36 -7.25
CA LEU A 151 28.04 15.81 -5.94
C LEU A 151 27.90 16.86 -4.81
N ALA A 152 28.15 18.14 -5.09
CA ALA A 152 28.25 19.18 -4.07
C ALA A 152 27.05 20.14 -4.04
N THR A 153 25.83 19.61 -3.87
CA THR A 153 24.67 20.34 -3.29
C THR A 153 23.47 19.41 -3.24
N ALA A 154 22.87 19.23 -2.07
CA ALA A 154 21.54 18.63 -1.96
C ALA A 154 20.67 19.45 -1.02
N GLY A 155 19.41 19.63 -1.42
CA GLY A 155 18.40 20.33 -0.62
C GLY A 155 17.96 19.51 0.59
N ASP A 156 17.99 20.18 1.73
CA ASP A 156 17.80 19.70 3.10
C ASP A 156 16.35 19.29 3.43
N ARG A 157 15.96 18.04 3.12
CA ARG A 157 14.92 17.38 3.91
C ARG A 157 15.58 16.26 4.71
N VAL A 158 15.61 16.45 6.02
CA VAL A 158 16.14 15.49 6.98
C VAL A 158 14.98 14.91 7.76
N THR A 159 14.83 13.59 7.73
CA THR A 159 13.87 12.85 8.57
C THR A 159 14.55 12.43 9.87
N VAL A 160 13.96 12.79 11.00
CA VAL A 160 14.55 12.52 12.32
C VAL A 160 14.18 11.12 12.80
N LEU A 161 15.18 10.34 13.22
CA LEU A 161 14.98 9.08 13.94
C LEU A 161 14.90 9.32 15.45
N GLY A 162 13.82 8.84 16.06
CA GLY A 162 13.62 8.94 17.51
C GLY A 162 14.22 7.76 18.28
N LEU A 163 14.62 7.98 19.53
CA LEU A 163 14.85 6.89 20.47
C LEU A 163 13.52 6.26 20.87
N GLY A 164 13.42 4.93 20.76
CA GLY A 164 12.32 4.13 21.28
C GLY A 164 12.68 3.46 22.61
N GLU A 165 11.75 2.64 23.09
CA GLU A 165 11.98 1.75 24.23
C GLU A 165 12.80 0.52 23.82
N THR A 166 12.99 -0.44 24.73
CA THR A 166 13.61 -1.74 24.42
C THR A 166 12.92 -2.44 23.23
N ALA A 167 13.68 -3.30 22.52
CA ALA A 167 13.19 -4.01 21.34
C ALA A 167 11.93 -4.84 21.62
N GLU A 168 11.84 -5.44 22.82
CA GLU A 168 10.69 -6.22 23.28
C GLU A 168 9.44 -5.34 23.45
N VAL A 169 9.60 -4.16 24.06
CA VAL A 169 8.48 -3.22 24.27
C VAL A 169 8.00 -2.63 22.95
N GLU A 170 8.91 -2.24 22.06
CA GLU A 170 8.53 -1.74 20.73
C GLU A 170 7.90 -2.84 19.86
N ALA A 171 8.39 -4.08 19.93
CA ALA A 171 7.77 -5.22 19.25
C ALA A 171 6.35 -5.49 19.76
N ALA A 172 6.15 -5.49 21.08
CA ALA A 172 4.83 -5.64 21.69
C ALA A 172 3.88 -4.49 21.30
N ARG A 173 4.38 -3.26 21.25
CA ARG A 173 3.60 -2.10 20.81
C ARG A 173 3.19 -2.22 19.34
N LEU A 174 4.11 -2.60 18.46
CA LEU A 174 3.84 -2.82 17.05
C LEU A 174 2.87 -3.99 16.84
N TYR A 175 3.01 -5.07 17.61
CA TYR A 175 2.08 -6.20 17.62
C TYR A 175 0.66 -5.76 17.96
N LEU A 176 0.49 -5.01 19.05
CA LEU A 176 -0.82 -4.52 19.50
C LEU A 176 -1.43 -3.57 18.47
N ALA A 177 -0.65 -2.65 17.90
CA ALA A 177 -1.10 -1.72 16.87
C ALA A 177 -1.57 -2.44 15.60
N LEU A 178 -0.78 -3.41 15.11
CA LEU A 178 -1.16 -4.18 13.92
C LEU A 178 -2.36 -5.10 14.21
N ALA A 179 -2.39 -5.80 15.34
CA ALA A 179 -3.49 -6.70 15.65
C ALA A 179 -4.82 -5.95 15.86
N GLY A 180 -4.78 -4.83 16.57
CA GLY A 180 -5.93 -4.00 16.92
C GLY A 180 -6.40 -3.03 15.83
N SER A 181 -5.69 -2.92 14.71
CA SER A 181 -6.04 -1.98 13.64
C SER A 181 -7.49 -2.16 13.13
N ALA A 182 -8.24 -1.06 13.05
CA ALA A 182 -9.58 -0.99 12.48
C ALA A 182 -9.61 -1.20 10.95
N THR A 183 -8.44 -1.22 10.30
CA THR A 183 -8.31 -1.23 8.84
C THR A 183 -7.57 -2.48 8.38
N PRO A 184 -8.03 -3.16 7.30
CA PRO A 184 -7.40 -4.41 6.88
C PRO A 184 -5.99 -4.20 6.33
N HIS A 185 -5.03 -5.04 6.74
CA HIS A 185 -3.62 -4.96 6.33
C HIS A 185 -3.32 -5.50 4.93
N GLY A 186 -2.20 -5.05 4.38
CA GLY A 186 -1.56 -5.68 3.21
C GLY A 186 -0.86 -6.99 3.56
N GLU A 187 -0.37 -7.72 2.56
CA GLU A 187 0.25 -9.04 2.76
C GLU A 187 1.54 -8.96 3.60
N ALA A 188 2.40 -7.96 3.34
CA ALA A 188 3.62 -7.73 4.11
C ALA A 188 3.34 -7.49 5.61
N ASP A 189 2.34 -6.67 5.91
CA ASP A 189 1.94 -6.37 7.29
C ASP A 189 1.30 -7.56 7.99
N LEU A 190 0.58 -8.42 7.26
CA LEU A 190 0.06 -9.69 7.80
C LEU A 190 1.19 -10.69 8.08
N ALA A 191 2.25 -10.71 7.27
CA ALA A 191 3.43 -11.53 7.53
C ALA A 191 4.16 -11.05 8.80
N ILE A 192 4.39 -9.73 8.92
CA ILE A 192 4.94 -9.11 10.12
C ILE A 192 4.07 -9.43 11.35
N LEU A 193 2.75 -9.29 11.24
CA LEU A 193 1.82 -9.62 12.31
C LEU A 193 1.93 -11.09 12.74
N SER A 194 2.16 -12.01 11.79
CA SER A 194 2.36 -13.42 12.10
C SER A 194 3.63 -13.66 12.91
N GLU A 195 4.74 -13.01 12.55
CA GLU A 195 6.01 -13.13 13.26
C GLU A 195 5.92 -12.51 14.67
N LEU A 196 5.35 -11.32 14.76
CA LEU A 196 5.13 -10.63 16.03
C LEU A 196 4.16 -11.40 16.94
N ALA A 197 3.12 -12.04 16.38
CA ALA A 197 2.21 -12.88 17.17
C ALA A 197 2.88 -14.12 17.76
N VAL A 198 3.96 -14.63 17.15
CA VAL A 198 4.79 -15.68 17.75
C VAL A 198 5.62 -15.13 18.89
N ALA A 199 6.28 -13.98 18.68
CA ALA A 199 7.15 -13.35 19.67
C ALA A 199 6.36 -12.89 20.91
N CYS A 200 5.20 -12.28 20.71
CA CYS A 200 4.37 -11.68 21.75
C CYS A 200 3.23 -12.60 22.22
N LEU A 201 3.37 -13.92 22.04
CA LEU A 201 2.30 -14.87 22.36
C LEU A 201 1.92 -14.84 23.86
N ASP A 202 2.93 -14.71 24.71
CA ASP A 202 2.79 -14.72 26.18
C ASP A 202 2.76 -13.30 26.79
N ASP A 203 2.82 -12.27 25.94
CA ASP A 203 2.66 -10.87 26.31
C ASP A 203 1.18 -10.44 26.32
N VAL A 204 0.96 -9.15 26.60
CA VAL A 204 -0.36 -8.51 26.52
C VAL A 204 -0.97 -8.74 25.13
N GLN A 205 -2.21 -9.22 25.12
CA GLN A 205 -2.96 -9.49 23.90
C GLN A 205 -3.90 -8.32 23.58
N PRO A 206 -4.20 -8.07 22.31
CA PRO A 206 -5.14 -7.02 21.92
C PRO A 206 -6.52 -7.29 22.54
N THR A 207 -7.15 -6.24 23.07
CA THR A 207 -8.51 -6.30 23.64
C THR A 207 -9.55 -6.61 22.57
N GLU A 208 -9.39 -6.00 21.41
CA GLU A 208 -10.23 -6.19 20.23
C GLU A 208 -9.39 -6.43 18.98
N ILE A 209 -9.94 -7.22 18.06
CA ILE A 209 -9.32 -7.53 16.78
C ILE A 209 -10.40 -7.30 15.71
N PRO A 210 -10.70 -6.07 15.30
CA PRO A 210 -11.87 -5.80 14.45
C PRO A 210 -11.76 -6.43 13.06
N VAL A 211 -10.55 -6.51 12.51
CA VAL A 211 -10.26 -7.07 11.18
C VAL A 211 -10.19 -8.60 11.22
N ARG A 212 -10.98 -9.27 10.36
CA ARG A 212 -11.12 -10.74 10.33
C ARG A 212 -9.87 -11.45 9.81
N GLU A 213 -9.13 -10.82 8.90
CA GLU A 213 -7.85 -11.31 8.40
C GLU A 213 -6.79 -11.34 9.53
N ASN A 214 -6.70 -10.29 10.35
CA ASN A 214 -5.81 -10.22 11.51
C ASN A 214 -6.17 -11.33 12.53
N ARG A 215 -7.46 -11.54 12.80
CA ARG A 215 -7.93 -12.66 13.65
C ARG A 215 -7.44 -14.01 13.14
N ALA A 216 -7.46 -14.24 11.83
CA ALA A 216 -7.05 -15.51 11.24
C ALA A 216 -5.54 -15.74 11.40
N VAL A 217 -4.72 -14.70 11.26
CA VAL A 217 -3.27 -14.75 11.48
C VAL A 217 -2.95 -15.05 12.94
N LEU A 218 -3.50 -14.27 13.89
CA LEU A 218 -3.30 -14.48 15.33
C LEU A 218 -3.74 -15.87 15.77
N ASN A 219 -4.94 -16.29 15.34
CA ASN A 219 -5.45 -17.61 15.66
C ASN A 219 -4.65 -18.73 14.98
N GLY A 220 -3.95 -18.44 13.89
CA GLY A 220 -3.05 -19.38 13.22
C GLY A 220 -1.94 -19.85 14.14
N VAL A 221 -1.22 -18.87 14.70
CA VAL A 221 -0.16 -19.09 15.69
C VAL A 221 -0.73 -19.84 16.90
N ARG A 222 -1.87 -19.39 17.44
CA ARG A 222 -2.53 -20.04 18.58
C ARG A 222 -2.91 -21.49 18.29
N LEU A 223 -3.49 -21.78 17.13
CA LEU A 223 -3.89 -23.13 16.72
C LEU A 223 -2.69 -24.08 16.63
N VAL A 224 -1.62 -23.64 15.97
CA VAL A 224 -0.38 -24.42 15.80
C VAL A 224 0.28 -24.70 17.15
N LEU A 225 0.25 -23.74 18.07
CA LEU A 225 0.81 -23.87 19.42
C LEU A 225 -0.15 -24.50 20.45
N GLY A 226 -1.38 -24.84 20.04
CA GLY A 226 -2.38 -25.47 20.91
C GLY A 226 -2.95 -24.54 21.98
N ARG A 227 -2.91 -23.23 21.77
CA ARG A 227 -3.55 -22.20 22.62
C ARG A 227 -5.04 -22.02 22.24
N PRO A 228 -5.88 -21.53 23.16
CA PRO A 228 -7.27 -21.17 22.84
C PRO A 228 -7.34 -20.11 21.74
N LEU A 229 -8.32 -20.24 20.85
CA LEU A 229 -8.63 -19.23 19.83
C LEU A 229 -9.27 -18.00 20.48
N VAL A 230 -9.10 -16.84 19.88
CA VAL A 230 -9.63 -15.54 20.34
C VAL A 230 -10.51 -14.90 19.28
N ALA A 231 -11.52 -14.14 19.72
CA ALA A 231 -12.38 -13.33 18.87
C ALA A 231 -13.05 -14.05 17.67
N VAL A 232 -13.32 -15.36 17.78
CA VAL A 232 -14.00 -16.13 16.73
C VAL A 232 -15.51 -15.87 16.80
N ASP A 233 -16.08 -15.22 15.79
CA ASP A 233 -17.49 -14.77 15.81
C ASP A 233 -18.31 -15.27 14.59
N THR A 234 -17.66 -15.75 13.53
CA THR A 234 -18.37 -16.33 12.38
C THR A 234 -17.77 -17.66 11.97
N THR A 235 -18.58 -18.48 11.29
CA THR A 235 -18.08 -19.71 10.65
C THR A 235 -16.95 -19.37 9.67
N THR A 236 -17.07 -18.24 8.96
CA THR A 236 -16.04 -17.77 8.02
C THR A 236 -14.71 -17.48 8.70
N ASP A 237 -14.68 -17.05 9.97
CA ASP A 237 -13.42 -16.83 10.70
C ASP A 237 -12.65 -18.14 10.89
N VAL A 238 -13.36 -19.24 11.18
CA VAL A 238 -12.76 -20.58 11.23
C VAL A 238 -12.26 -21.03 9.87
N LEU A 239 -12.98 -20.71 8.79
CA LEU A 239 -12.52 -20.99 7.43
C LEU A 239 -11.24 -20.21 7.09
N ARG A 240 -11.17 -18.91 7.43
CA ARG A 240 -9.98 -18.09 7.22
C ARG A 240 -8.78 -18.63 7.98
N LEU A 241 -8.99 -19.01 9.24
CA LEU A 241 -7.97 -19.65 10.07
C LEU A 241 -7.45 -20.93 9.41
N ALA A 242 -8.34 -21.82 8.96
CA ALA A 242 -7.95 -23.05 8.27
C ALA A 242 -7.18 -22.78 6.97
N CYS A 243 -7.55 -21.72 6.23
CA CYS A 243 -6.81 -21.28 5.05
C CYS A 243 -5.41 -20.78 5.42
N HIS A 244 -5.31 -19.90 6.41
CA HIS A 244 -4.05 -19.32 6.87
C HIS A 244 -3.01 -20.38 7.24
N VAL A 245 -3.37 -21.32 8.12
CA VAL A 245 -2.45 -22.39 8.56
C VAL A 245 -2.15 -23.42 7.47
N SER A 246 -2.85 -23.35 6.34
CA SER A 246 -2.54 -24.13 5.12
C SER A 246 -1.72 -23.34 4.09
N GLY A 247 -1.21 -22.15 4.45
CA GLY A 247 -0.45 -21.27 3.55
C GLY A 247 -1.31 -20.60 2.48
N GLY A 248 -2.61 -20.42 2.74
CA GLY A 248 -3.56 -19.82 1.79
C GLY A 248 -3.96 -18.39 2.10
N ASP A 249 -4.67 -17.77 1.16
CA ASP A 249 -5.20 -16.41 1.24
C ASP A 249 -6.29 -16.25 2.31
N VAL A 250 -5.97 -15.53 3.38
CA VAL A 250 -6.88 -15.24 4.51
C VAL A 250 -8.05 -14.32 4.13
N SER A 251 -7.95 -13.60 3.02
CA SER A 251 -9.05 -12.79 2.48
C SER A 251 -10.09 -13.64 1.72
N LEU A 252 -9.80 -14.94 1.53
CA LEU A 252 -10.62 -15.90 0.79
C LEU A 252 -10.85 -15.47 -0.67
N GLY A 253 -9.92 -14.73 -1.27
CA GLY A 253 -9.91 -14.39 -2.69
C GLY A 253 -9.49 -15.59 -3.52
N ALA A 254 -8.31 -16.14 -3.26
CA ALA A 254 -7.81 -17.34 -3.92
C ALA A 254 -8.39 -18.64 -3.31
N PRO A 255 -8.54 -19.72 -4.09
CA PRO A 255 -8.76 -21.07 -3.54
C PRO A 255 -7.56 -21.51 -2.69
N THR A 256 -7.81 -22.28 -1.62
CA THR A 256 -6.75 -22.82 -0.75
C THR A 256 -6.72 -24.33 -0.82
N ARG A 257 -5.52 -24.91 -1.00
CA ARG A 257 -5.30 -26.33 -0.80
C ARG A 257 -5.04 -26.60 0.67
N PHE A 258 -6.03 -27.16 1.37
CA PHE A 258 -5.90 -27.45 2.80
C PHE A 258 -4.85 -28.54 3.07
N ARG A 259 -3.99 -28.31 4.06
CA ARG A 259 -3.07 -29.32 4.58
C ARG A 259 -3.80 -30.38 5.39
N ALA A 260 -3.09 -31.45 5.74
CA ALA A 260 -3.57 -32.35 6.78
C ALA A 260 -3.54 -31.63 8.14
N PHE A 261 -4.63 -31.74 8.90
CA PHE A 261 -4.71 -31.22 10.27
C PHE A 261 -4.43 -32.36 11.26
N PRO A 262 -3.52 -32.20 12.23
CA PRO A 262 -3.40 -33.07 13.39
C PRO A 262 -4.71 -33.15 14.17
N ARG A 263 -4.93 -34.26 14.89
CA ARG A 263 -6.15 -34.49 15.68
C ARG A 263 -6.47 -33.32 16.62
N ARG A 264 -5.45 -32.74 17.27
CA ARG A 264 -5.61 -31.56 18.14
C ARG A 264 -6.25 -30.38 17.41
N GLU A 265 -5.71 -30.02 16.26
CA GLU A 265 -6.20 -28.87 15.47
C GLU A 265 -7.61 -29.13 14.95
N ARG A 266 -7.92 -30.35 14.47
CA ARG A 266 -9.28 -30.72 14.04
C ARG A 266 -10.28 -30.48 15.16
N ARG A 267 -9.96 -30.93 16.37
CA ARG A 267 -10.80 -30.79 17.55
C ARG A 267 -11.04 -29.31 17.92
N ILE A 268 -10.00 -28.48 17.87
CA ILE A 268 -10.11 -27.04 18.15
C ILE A 268 -11.01 -26.36 17.11
N LEU A 269 -10.80 -26.62 15.81
CA LEU A 269 -11.59 -26.04 14.72
C LEU A 269 -13.07 -26.46 14.80
N LEU A 270 -13.34 -27.75 15.07
CA LEU A 270 -14.71 -28.25 15.21
C LEU A 270 -15.40 -27.71 16.47
N ALA A 271 -14.69 -27.59 17.59
CA ALA A 271 -15.23 -26.96 18.79
C ALA A 271 -15.61 -25.50 18.53
N ALA A 272 -14.74 -24.73 17.88
CA ALA A 272 -15.02 -23.34 17.53
C ALA A 272 -16.25 -23.18 16.61
N LEU A 273 -16.40 -24.05 15.61
CA LEU A 273 -17.61 -24.09 14.77
C LEU A 273 -18.86 -24.39 15.59
N ASN A 274 -18.75 -25.34 16.51
CA ASN A 274 -19.86 -25.76 17.35
C ASN A 274 -20.34 -24.62 18.26
N GLU A 275 -19.40 -23.89 18.87
CA GLU A 275 -19.69 -22.75 19.73
C GLU A 275 -20.33 -21.60 18.94
N VAL A 276 -19.77 -21.22 17.79
CA VAL A 276 -20.31 -20.12 16.95
C VAL A 276 -21.74 -20.41 16.51
N VAL A 277 -22.00 -21.62 16.00
CA VAL A 277 -23.33 -21.99 15.50
C VAL A 277 -24.31 -22.26 16.65
N GLY A 278 -23.82 -22.82 17.76
CA GLY A 278 -24.62 -23.03 18.96
C GLY A 278 -25.09 -21.73 19.59
N ALA A 279 -24.27 -20.69 19.57
CA ALA A 279 -24.63 -19.36 20.04
C ALA A 279 -25.63 -18.65 19.10
N ASN A 280 -25.53 -18.85 17.78
CA ASN A 280 -26.47 -18.27 16.82
C ASN A 280 -26.54 -19.09 15.52
N GLN A 281 -27.68 -19.74 15.29
CA GLN A 281 -27.91 -20.56 14.09
C GLN A 281 -27.90 -19.76 12.77
N ASP A 282 -28.19 -18.46 12.79
CA ASP A 282 -28.17 -17.63 11.58
C ASP A 282 -26.77 -17.54 10.95
N LYS A 283 -25.71 -17.81 11.72
CA LYS A 283 -24.31 -17.88 11.25
C LYS A 283 -24.07 -19.02 10.24
N LEU A 284 -24.99 -19.97 10.12
CA LEU A 284 -24.95 -21.00 9.06
C LEU A 284 -25.14 -20.39 7.66
N ALA A 285 -25.76 -19.21 7.54
CA ALA A 285 -25.93 -18.55 6.25
C ALA A 285 -24.59 -18.18 5.58
N ASP A 286 -23.56 -17.89 6.38
CA ASP A 286 -22.22 -17.53 5.87
C ASP A 286 -21.56 -18.68 5.08
N VAL A 287 -21.93 -19.92 5.40
CA VAL A 287 -21.41 -21.14 4.77
C VAL A 287 -21.74 -21.17 3.28
N VAL A 288 -22.94 -20.70 2.90
CA VAL A 288 -23.45 -20.76 1.53
C VAL A 288 -22.52 -20.06 0.54
N ARG A 289 -21.92 -18.93 0.94
CA ARG A 289 -21.01 -18.15 0.09
C ARG A 289 -19.73 -18.92 -0.27
N HIS A 290 -19.31 -19.85 0.58
CA HIS A 290 -18.05 -20.56 0.47
C HIS A 290 -18.25 -22.08 0.48
N ALA A 291 -19.40 -22.57 0.02
CA ALA A 291 -19.82 -23.96 0.12
C ALA A 291 -18.75 -24.96 -0.38
N GLU A 292 -18.15 -24.72 -1.54
CA GLU A 292 -17.08 -25.59 -2.07
C GLU A 292 -15.85 -25.64 -1.16
N ARG A 293 -15.43 -24.51 -0.58
CA ARG A 293 -14.30 -24.48 0.36
C ARG A 293 -14.62 -25.24 1.65
N TRP A 294 -15.86 -25.13 2.13
CA TRP A 294 -16.33 -25.90 3.28
C TRP A 294 -16.36 -27.41 3.01
N LYS A 295 -16.77 -27.84 1.81
CA LYS A 295 -16.69 -29.25 1.41
C LYS A 295 -15.24 -29.75 1.48
N ARG A 296 -14.29 -29.00 0.90
CA ARG A 296 -12.85 -29.33 0.94
C ARG A 296 -12.27 -29.34 2.35
N LEU A 297 -12.68 -28.42 3.22
CA LEU A 297 -12.25 -28.43 4.61
C LEU A 297 -12.85 -29.62 5.37
N GLY A 298 -14.11 -29.97 5.11
CA GLY A 298 -14.79 -31.11 5.71
C GLY A 298 -14.11 -32.45 5.42
N GLU A 299 -13.55 -32.61 4.21
CA GLU A 299 -12.71 -33.76 3.83
C GLU A 299 -11.47 -33.91 4.74
N ARG A 300 -10.98 -32.82 5.35
CA ARG A 300 -9.79 -32.82 6.22
C ARG A 300 -10.11 -32.88 7.71
N LEU A 301 -11.26 -32.33 8.13
CA LEU A 301 -11.65 -32.27 9.54
C LEU A 301 -12.38 -33.52 10.01
N HIS A 302 -12.99 -34.28 9.11
CA HIS A 302 -13.77 -35.48 9.43
C HIS A 302 -14.82 -35.23 10.53
N PRO A 303 -15.75 -34.27 10.34
CA PRO A 303 -16.70 -33.84 11.38
C PRO A 303 -17.60 -34.98 11.91
N HIS A 304 -17.81 -36.02 11.11
CA HIS A 304 -18.65 -37.18 11.45
C HIS A 304 -18.00 -38.12 12.47
N GLU A 305 -16.69 -38.01 12.71
CA GLU A 305 -15.98 -38.82 13.73
C GLU A 305 -16.20 -38.28 15.17
N TYR A 306 -16.88 -37.14 15.33
CA TYR A 306 -17.00 -36.42 16.60
C TYR A 306 -18.45 -36.07 16.95
N ASP A 307 -19.15 -36.97 17.63
CA ASP A 307 -20.56 -36.78 17.98
C ASP A 307 -20.82 -35.60 18.94
N GLN A 308 -19.82 -35.25 19.75
CA GLN A 308 -19.86 -34.16 20.71
C GLN A 308 -20.02 -32.74 20.11
N TRP A 309 -19.90 -32.58 18.78
CA TRP A 309 -20.05 -31.29 18.10
C TRP A 309 -21.16 -31.30 17.04
N PRO A 310 -22.44 -31.40 17.45
CA PRO A 310 -23.58 -31.44 16.53
C PRO A 310 -23.69 -30.19 15.66
N HIS A 311 -23.48 -29.00 16.22
CA HIS A 311 -23.60 -27.74 15.46
C HIS A 311 -22.48 -27.56 14.44
N ALA A 312 -21.28 -28.10 14.69
CA ALA A 312 -20.22 -28.14 13.69
C ALA A 312 -20.61 -29.03 12.50
N ARG A 313 -21.32 -30.15 12.72
CA ARG A 313 -21.82 -31.02 11.63
C ARG A 313 -22.81 -30.28 10.74
N GLU A 314 -23.67 -29.44 11.31
CA GLU A 314 -24.64 -28.63 10.56
C GLU A 314 -23.97 -27.73 9.51
N VAL A 315 -22.79 -27.16 9.81
CA VAL A 315 -21.99 -26.37 8.85
C VAL A 315 -21.73 -27.18 7.58
N PHE A 316 -21.30 -28.43 7.71
CA PHE A 316 -20.97 -29.27 6.57
C PHE A 316 -22.21 -29.82 5.85
N THR A 317 -23.31 -30.05 6.56
CA THR A 317 -24.62 -30.38 5.97
C THR A 317 -25.14 -29.22 5.10
N VAL A 318 -25.03 -27.98 5.58
CA VAL A 318 -25.37 -26.79 4.78
C VAL A 318 -24.43 -26.66 3.58
N ALA A 319 -23.12 -26.85 3.75
CA ALA A 319 -22.15 -26.80 2.66
C ALA A 319 -22.44 -27.83 1.55
N ARG A 320 -22.92 -29.03 1.90
CA ARG A 320 -23.33 -30.07 0.94
C ARG A 320 -24.68 -29.82 0.28
N GLY A 321 -25.44 -28.83 0.76
CA GLY A 321 -26.78 -28.52 0.25
C GLY A 321 -27.89 -29.43 0.78
N GLU A 322 -27.59 -30.28 1.76
CA GLU A 322 -28.55 -31.18 2.42
C GLU A 322 -29.54 -30.38 3.29
N ARG A 323 -29.10 -29.24 3.85
CA ARG A 323 -29.95 -28.25 4.51
C ARG A 323 -29.88 -26.91 3.79
N ARG A 324 -31.03 -26.37 3.39
CA ARG A 324 -31.11 -25.05 2.73
C ARG A 324 -31.22 -23.94 3.76
N VAL A 325 -30.30 -22.98 3.70
CA VAL A 325 -30.32 -21.75 4.49
C VAL A 325 -30.28 -20.56 3.54
N ARG A 326 -31.15 -19.56 3.75
CA ARG A 326 -31.15 -18.33 2.93
C ARG A 326 -30.32 -17.25 3.61
N THR A 327 -29.43 -16.61 2.86
CA THR A 327 -28.63 -15.49 3.37
C THR A 327 -29.47 -14.22 3.51
N LEU A 328 -29.07 -13.34 4.43
CA LEU A 328 -29.65 -12.00 4.56
C LEU A 328 -29.63 -11.25 3.22
N ALA A 329 -28.47 -11.24 2.55
CA ALA A 329 -28.31 -10.66 1.22
C ALA A 329 -29.27 -11.31 0.19
N GLY A 330 -29.40 -12.63 0.18
CA GLY A 330 -30.31 -13.33 -0.73
C GLY A 330 -31.79 -12.97 -0.52
N ARG A 331 -32.20 -12.77 0.74
CA ARG A 331 -33.55 -12.28 1.08
C ARG A 331 -33.75 -10.84 0.61
N ALA A 332 -32.79 -9.95 0.85
CA ALA A 332 -32.85 -8.57 0.40
C ALA A 332 -32.89 -8.46 -1.14
N GLU A 333 -32.07 -9.23 -1.87
CA GLU A 333 -32.09 -9.28 -3.34
C GLU A 333 -33.41 -9.81 -3.90
N ALA A 334 -34.07 -10.74 -3.20
CA ALA A 334 -35.40 -11.19 -3.59
C ALA A 334 -36.43 -10.05 -3.49
N ALA A 335 -36.41 -9.29 -2.40
CA ALA A 335 -37.30 -8.14 -2.21
C ALA A 335 -37.02 -7.00 -3.20
N ILE A 336 -35.74 -6.70 -3.48
CA ILE A 336 -35.37 -5.68 -4.48
C ILE A 336 -35.87 -6.06 -5.87
N ARG A 337 -35.76 -7.35 -6.26
CA ARG A 337 -36.24 -7.81 -7.57
C ARG A 337 -37.75 -7.67 -7.75
N THR A 338 -38.52 -7.73 -6.67
CA THR A 338 -39.98 -7.52 -6.71
C THR A 338 -40.37 -6.05 -6.51
N GLY A 339 -39.41 -5.12 -6.50
CA GLY A 339 -39.63 -3.69 -6.28
C GLY A 339 -39.98 -3.30 -4.84
N ALA A 340 -39.87 -4.23 -3.88
CA ALA A 340 -40.22 -4.00 -2.48
C ALA A 340 -39.01 -3.48 -1.69
N VAL A 341 -38.60 -2.24 -1.94
CA VAL A 341 -37.37 -1.66 -1.36
C VAL A 341 -37.49 -1.49 0.14
N GLY A 342 -38.66 -1.09 0.65
CA GLY A 342 -38.92 -1.04 2.10
C GLY A 342 -38.68 -2.38 2.79
N SER A 343 -39.14 -3.49 2.19
CA SER A 343 -38.91 -4.84 2.73
C SER A 343 -37.44 -5.24 2.69
N ALA A 344 -36.73 -4.92 1.60
CA ALA A 344 -35.29 -5.15 1.50
C ALA A 344 -34.51 -4.41 2.59
N THR A 345 -34.90 -3.16 2.88
CA THR A 345 -34.35 -2.34 3.97
C THR A 345 -34.58 -3.01 5.32
N SER A 346 -35.81 -3.47 5.63
CA SER A 346 -36.10 -4.17 6.89
C SER A 346 -35.27 -5.45 7.06
N VAL A 347 -35.04 -6.19 5.98
CA VAL A 347 -34.15 -7.38 6.01
C VAL A 347 -32.71 -6.98 6.30
N LEU A 348 -32.21 -5.91 5.69
CA LEU A 348 -30.83 -5.46 5.85
C LEU A 348 -30.58 -4.77 7.20
N ALA A 349 -31.61 -4.27 7.88
CA ALA A 349 -31.49 -3.67 9.21
C ALA A 349 -30.89 -4.61 10.26
N ALA A 350 -31.04 -5.94 10.09
CA ALA A 350 -30.39 -6.95 10.93
C ALA A 350 -28.87 -7.04 10.73
N ALA A 351 -28.31 -6.38 9.71
CA ALA A 351 -26.89 -6.31 9.43
C ALA A 351 -26.48 -4.87 9.05
N PRO A 352 -26.26 -3.99 10.03
CA PRO A 352 -25.96 -2.55 9.86
C PRO A 352 -24.92 -2.28 8.77
N GLY A 353 -23.78 -2.99 8.81
CA GLY A 353 -22.73 -2.81 7.81
C GLY A 353 -23.14 -3.22 6.38
N LEU A 354 -24.06 -4.17 6.19
CA LEU A 354 -24.60 -4.48 4.86
C LEU A 354 -25.63 -3.45 4.40
N LEU A 355 -26.47 -2.96 5.32
CA LEU A 355 -27.43 -1.88 5.05
C LEU A 355 -26.71 -0.63 4.56
N LEU A 356 -25.69 -0.15 5.29
CA LEU A 356 -24.94 1.05 4.93
C LEU A 356 -24.22 0.90 3.58
N ARG A 357 -23.61 -0.26 3.30
CA ARG A 357 -23.02 -0.55 1.98
C ARG A 357 -24.04 -0.62 0.84
N SER A 358 -25.31 -0.83 1.15
CA SER A 358 -26.41 -0.86 0.19
C SER A 358 -27.16 0.47 0.08
N ALA A 359 -26.83 1.47 0.90
CA ALA A 359 -27.62 2.69 1.05
C ALA A 359 -27.81 3.46 -0.28
N ASP A 360 -26.76 3.69 -1.07
CA ASP A 360 -26.88 4.32 -2.41
C ASP A 360 -27.86 3.54 -3.29
N ARG A 361 -27.75 2.21 -3.33
CA ARG A 361 -28.63 1.39 -4.16
C ARG A 361 -30.08 1.45 -3.67
N LEU A 362 -30.32 1.35 -2.36
CA LEU A 362 -31.66 1.42 -1.79
C LEU A 362 -32.29 2.79 -2.04
N LEU A 363 -31.57 3.88 -1.79
CA LEU A 363 -32.07 5.25 -2.02
C LEU A 363 -32.38 5.52 -3.50
N ARG A 364 -31.57 4.98 -4.43
CA ARG A 364 -31.84 5.11 -5.87
C ARG A 364 -33.04 4.31 -6.36
N LEU A 365 -33.32 3.16 -5.73
CA LEU A 365 -34.40 2.26 -6.15
C LEU A 365 -35.72 2.55 -5.43
N ALA A 366 -35.66 3.18 -4.25
CA ALA A 366 -36.82 3.50 -3.44
C ALA A 366 -37.72 4.55 -4.12
N SER A 367 -39.04 4.35 -3.99
CA SER A 367 -40.01 5.42 -4.22
C SER A 367 -39.83 6.58 -3.22
N ALA A 368 -40.38 7.75 -3.49
CA ALA A 368 -40.29 8.91 -2.59
C ALA A 368 -40.78 8.60 -1.16
N THR A 369 -41.81 7.76 -1.02
CA THR A 369 -42.34 7.32 0.28
C THR A 369 -41.39 6.35 0.98
N GLU A 370 -40.78 5.41 0.24
CA GLU A 370 -39.83 4.44 0.80
C GLU A 370 -38.47 5.05 1.15
N GLN A 371 -38.08 6.17 0.52
CA GLN A 371 -36.82 6.85 0.84
C GLN A 371 -36.73 7.23 2.32
N ARG A 372 -37.84 7.66 2.94
CA ARG A 372 -37.88 7.95 4.38
C ARG A 372 -37.58 6.70 5.21
N VAL A 373 -38.17 5.56 4.86
CA VAL A 373 -37.92 4.27 5.53
C VAL A 373 -36.45 3.86 5.41
N VAL A 374 -35.84 4.05 4.22
CA VAL A 374 -34.42 3.79 4.01
C VAL A 374 -33.55 4.71 4.88
N LEU A 375 -33.85 6.00 4.94
CA LEU A 375 -33.12 6.97 5.74
C LEU A 375 -33.20 6.66 7.23
N ASP A 376 -34.38 6.31 7.75
CA ASP A 376 -34.58 6.00 9.16
C ASP A 376 -33.84 4.71 9.55
N ALA A 377 -33.86 3.70 8.68
CA ALA A 377 -33.10 2.46 8.89
C ALA A 377 -31.57 2.72 8.83
N VAL A 378 -31.11 3.55 7.88
CA VAL A 378 -29.71 3.96 7.81
C VAL A 378 -29.30 4.69 9.09
N ALA A 379 -30.12 5.63 9.57
CA ALA A 379 -29.88 6.38 10.81
C ALA A 379 -29.78 5.45 12.03
N GLY A 380 -30.72 4.50 12.18
CA GLY A 380 -30.70 3.52 13.27
C GLY A 380 -29.51 2.55 13.20
N ALA A 381 -28.92 2.35 12.02
CA ALA A 381 -27.76 1.48 11.82
C ALA A 381 -26.41 2.17 12.05
N LEU A 382 -26.35 3.51 12.13
CA LEU A 382 -25.10 4.24 12.27
C LEU A 382 -24.33 3.80 13.52
N GLY A 383 -24.97 3.87 14.69
CA GLY A 383 -24.42 3.53 16.01
C GLY A 383 -23.86 2.11 16.20
N SER A 384 -24.18 1.18 15.30
CA SER A 384 -23.75 -0.23 15.39
C SER A 384 -22.86 -0.69 14.23
N ALA A 385 -22.64 0.19 13.25
CA ALA A 385 -21.67 -0.06 12.18
C ALA A 385 -20.28 0.42 12.59
N SER A 386 -19.25 -0.28 12.11
CA SER A 386 -17.84 0.13 12.30
C SER A 386 -17.58 1.51 11.71
N GLY A 387 -16.78 2.37 12.35
CA GLY A 387 -16.46 3.71 11.86
C GLY A 387 -15.88 3.72 10.45
N ARG A 388 -15.07 2.73 10.07
CA ARG A 388 -14.59 2.54 8.69
C ARG A 388 -15.71 2.52 7.64
N VAL A 389 -16.85 1.90 7.96
CA VAL A 389 -18.04 1.86 7.07
C VAL A 389 -18.71 3.22 7.01
N LEU A 390 -18.76 3.96 8.13
CA LEU A 390 -19.28 5.32 8.17
C LEU A 390 -18.47 6.24 7.25
N PHE A 391 -17.15 6.27 7.41
CA PHE A 391 -16.26 7.06 6.54
C PHE A 391 -16.34 6.63 5.07
N SER A 392 -16.39 5.32 4.80
CA SER A 392 -16.53 4.80 3.43
C SER A 392 -17.84 5.25 2.78
N LEU A 393 -18.94 5.24 3.53
CA LEU A 393 -20.24 5.72 3.04
C LEU A 393 -20.23 7.24 2.88
N ARG A 394 -19.62 7.98 3.81
CA ARG A 394 -19.51 9.44 3.75
C ARG A 394 -18.73 9.90 2.52
N GLU A 395 -17.59 9.26 2.24
CA GLU A 395 -16.82 9.48 1.01
C GLU A 395 -17.66 9.12 -0.22
N HIS A 396 -18.35 7.97 -0.18
CA HIS A 396 -19.16 7.51 -1.30
C HIS A 396 -20.23 8.54 -1.67
N VAL A 397 -21.03 8.99 -0.70
CA VAL A 397 -22.18 9.88 -0.88
C VAL A 397 -21.75 11.27 -1.36
N ASP A 398 -20.58 11.77 -0.92
CA ASP A 398 -20.01 13.04 -1.40
C ASP A 398 -19.81 13.07 -2.92
N ASN A 399 -19.52 11.91 -3.50
CA ASN A 399 -19.29 11.72 -4.93
C ASN A 399 -20.57 11.30 -5.69
N ARG A 400 -21.79 11.57 -5.16
CA ARG A 400 -23.06 11.15 -5.79
C ARG A 400 -23.92 12.26 -6.40
N LEU A 401 -23.52 13.52 -6.26
CA LEU A 401 -24.23 14.66 -6.86
C LEU A 401 -24.19 14.65 -8.39
N THR A 402 -23.09 14.15 -8.96
CA THR A 402 -22.90 13.99 -10.40
C THR A 402 -22.45 12.56 -10.71
N PRO A 403 -22.73 12.03 -11.91
CA PRO A 403 -22.10 10.80 -12.37
C PRO A 403 -20.58 10.97 -12.44
N ALA A 404 -19.84 10.03 -11.87
CA ALA A 404 -18.38 10.01 -12.03
C ALA A 404 -18.02 9.72 -13.50
N SER A 405 -16.94 10.34 -14.00
CA SER A 405 -16.41 10.11 -15.34
C SER A 405 -16.12 8.63 -15.60
N ALA A 406 -15.56 7.94 -14.60
CA ALA A 406 -15.56 6.49 -14.54
C ALA A 406 -15.64 5.98 -13.10
N ARG A 407 -16.08 4.73 -12.94
CA ARG A 407 -16.09 3.99 -11.68
C ARG A 407 -14.96 3.00 -11.66
N MET A 408 -14.16 3.09 -10.61
CA MET A 408 -13.17 2.09 -10.31
C MET A 408 -13.71 1.09 -9.29
N TYR A 409 -13.57 -0.19 -9.62
CA TYR A 409 -13.81 -1.29 -8.73
C TYR A 409 -12.50 -2.02 -8.52
N VAL A 410 -11.86 -1.69 -7.42
CA VAL A 410 -10.65 -2.36 -6.98
C VAL A 410 -11.10 -3.60 -6.25
N ASN A 411 -10.82 -4.76 -6.82
CA ASN A 411 -11.15 -6.00 -6.15
C ASN A 411 -10.10 -6.30 -5.06
N ARG A 412 -10.32 -7.41 -4.33
CA ARG A 412 -9.41 -7.82 -3.25
C ARG A 412 -8.00 -8.17 -3.72
N SER A 413 -7.80 -8.46 -5.00
CA SER A 413 -6.49 -8.75 -5.60
C SER A 413 -5.83 -7.49 -6.16
N ARG A 414 -6.19 -6.29 -5.68
CA ARG A 414 -5.68 -4.98 -6.14
C ARG A 414 -5.91 -4.65 -7.62
N SER A 415 -6.49 -5.57 -8.40
CA SER A 415 -6.86 -5.32 -9.79
C SER A 415 -8.09 -4.42 -9.85
N ALA A 416 -7.98 -3.36 -10.65
CA ALA A 416 -9.05 -2.41 -10.86
C ALA A 416 -9.78 -2.72 -12.18
N TRP A 417 -11.10 -2.83 -12.12
CA TRP A 417 -11.95 -2.63 -13.29
C TRP A 417 -12.40 -1.19 -13.33
N VAL A 418 -12.31 -0.55 -14.49
CA VAL A 418 -12.84 0.79 -14.72
C VAL A 418 -13.88 0.75 -15.83
N GLY A 419 -14.99 1.45 -15.61
CA GLY A 419 -16.01 1.65 -16.63
C GLY A 419 -16.91 2.82 -16.28
N PRO A 420 -17.75 3.28 -17.21
CA PRO A 420 -18.55 4.51 -17.03
C PRO A 420 -19.52 4.40 -15.84
N ASP A 421 -19.72 5.49 -15.10
CA ASP A 421 -20.79 5.54 -14.09
C ASP A 421 -22.14 5.78 -14.76
N ARG A 422 -22.90 4.70 -14.94
CA ARG A 422 -24.27 4.77 -15.49
C ARG A 422 -25.35 4.95 -14.43
N ARG A 423 -25.00 5.15 -13.16
CA ARG A 423 -26.00 5.34 -12.10
C ARG A 423 -26.55 6.77 -12.17
N PRO A 424 -27.88 6.95 -12.02
CA PRO A 424 -28.43 8.29 -11.85
C PRO A 424 -27.84 8.93 -10.58
N PRO A 425 -27.55 10.24 -10.58
CA PRO A 425 -27.10 10.94 -9.38
C PRO A 425 -28.14 10.84 -8.26
N LEU A 426 -27.69 10.99 -7.02
CA LEU A 426 -28.61 11.13 -5.89
C LEU A 426 -29.10 12.59 -5.81
N PRO A 427 -30.38 12.83 -5.47
CA PRO A 427 -30.88 14.17 -5.16
C PRO A 427 -30.01 14.88 -4.11
N ALA A 428 -29.70 16.16 -4.34
CA ALA A 428 -28.83 16.94 -3.46
C ALA A 428 -29.34 16.98 -2.01
N GLY A 429 -30.66 17.05 -1.82
CA GLY A 429 -31.28 16.98 -0.48
C GLY A 429 -30.97 15.67 0.24
N LEU A 430 -31.03 14.52 -0.45
CA LEU A 430 -30.70 13.21 0.16
C LEU A 430 -29.21 13.10 0.48
N VAL A 431 -28.34 13.59 -0.41
CA VAL A 431 -26.89 13.64 -0.15
C VAL A 431 -26.61 14.45 1.11
N ALA A 432 -27.19 15.64 1.23
CA ALA A 432 -27.04 16.49 2.41
C ALA A 432 -27.59 15.81 3.68
N GLU A 433 -28.77 15.20 3.63
CA GLU A 433 -29.41 14.55 4.78
C GLU A 433 -28.61 13.34 5.30
N VAL A 434 -28.05 12.53 4.40
CA VAL A 434 -27.23 11.37 4.76
C VAL A 434 -25.86 11.81 5.27
N SER A 435 -25.21 12.77 4.60
CA SER A 435 -23.93 13.32 5.03
C SER A 435 -24.03 13.95 6.41
N ALA A 436 -25.08 14.72 6.71
CA ALA A 436 -25.26 15.34 8.03
C ALA A 436 -25.38 14.31 9.16
N ARG A 437 -26.10 13.20 8.93
CA ARG A 437 -26.23 12.12 9.92
C ARG A 437 -24.92 11.37 10.13
N LEU A 438 -24.19 11.09 9.05
CA LEU A 438 -22.86 10.47 9.12
C LEU A 438 -21.88 11.38 9.84
N ASP A 439 -21.87 12.67 9.51
CA ASP A 439 -21.00 13.66 10.14
C ASP A 439 -21.29 13.78 11.64
N ALA A 440 -22.56 13.74 12.06
CA ALA A 440 -22.95 13.75 13.46
C ALA A 440 -22.48 12.49 14.20
N GLU A 441 -22.70 11.30 13.64
CA GLU A 441 -22.25 10.04 14.24
C GLU A 441 -20.72 9.99 14.32
N ILE A 442 -20.02 10.32 13.23
CA ILE A 442 -18.55 10.35 13.19
C ILE A 442 -18.04 11.31 14.26
N SER A 443 -18.59 12.52 14.33
CA SER A 443 -18.20 13.51 15.33
C SER A 443 -18.43 13.01 16.75
N ALA A 444 -19.53 12.30 17.01
CA ALA A 444 -19.85 11.75 18.33
C ALA A 444 -18.81 10.72 18.80
N ARG A 445 -18.24 9.94 17.87
CA ARG A 445 -17.25 8.90 18.14
C ARG A 445 -15.80 9.35 18.18
N LEU A 446 -15.50 10.57 17.72
CA LEU A 446 -14.13 11.06 17.78
C LEU A 446 -13.65 11.09 19.23
N PRO A 447 -12.40 10.67 19.49
CA PRO A 447 -11.85 10.70 20.83
C PRO A 447 -11.84 12.15 21.34
N GLU A 448 -12.20 12.31 22.61
CA GLU A 448 -12.02 13.58 23.30
C GLU A 448 -10.52 13.75 23.57
N SER A 449 -9.93 14.82 23.04
CA SER A 449 -8.56 15.16 23.35
C SER A 449 -8.54 16.00 24.63
N PRO A 450 -7.85 15.56 25.70
CA PRO A 450 -7.70 16.37 26.91
C PRO A 450 -6.83 17.62 26.70
N ARG A 451 -6.25 17.78 25.51
CA ARG A 451 -5.27 18.81 25.17
C ARG A 451 -5.56 19.43 23.79
N PRO A 452 -5.05 20.64 23.51
CA PRO A 452 -5.13 21.23 22.19
C PRO A 452 -4.51 20.34 21.12
N LEU A 453 -5.15 20.30 19.95
CA LEU A 453 -4.61 19.63 18.78
C LEU A 453 -3.73 20.61 18.00
N VAL A 454 -2.51 20.17 17.67
CA VAL A 454 -1.62 20.88 16.75
C VAL A 454 -1.49 20.05 15.49
N VAL A 455 -1.87 20.62 14.34
CA VAL A 455 -1.96 19.90 13.06
C VAL A 455 -0.93 20.43 12.08
N ASP A 456 -0.04 19.57 11.62
CA ASP A 456 0.86 19.87 10.50
C ASP A 456 0.04 20.01 9.19
N PRO A 457 0.11 21.17 8.50
CA PRO A 457 -0.60 21.37 7.24
C PRO A 457 -0.33 20.28 6.19
N ALA A 458 0.86 19.64 6.19
CA ALA A 458 1.21 18.60 5.23
C ALA A 458 0.35 17.34 5.35
N VAL A 459 -0.30 17.11 6.50
CA VAL A 459 -1.15 15.92 6.71
C VAL A 459 -2.56 16.11 6.17
N LEU A 460 -3.01 17.34 5.91
CA LEU A 460 -4.42 17.66 5.64
C LEU A 460 -4.98 16.99 4.38
N ASP A 461 -4.12 16.83 3.37
CA ASP A 461 -4.47 16.19 2.10
C ASP A 461 -4.18 14.67 2.08
N VAL A 462 -3.78 14.10 3.22
CA VAL A 462 -3.65 12.65 3.38
C VAL A 462 -5.05 12.03 3.44
N ALA A 463 -5.33 11.10 2.53
CA ALA A 463 -6.57 10.33 2.53
C ALA A 463 -6.64 9.44 3.78
N LEU A 464 -7.82 9.34 4.38
CA LEU A 464 -8.03 8.46 5.53
C LEU A 464 -7.71 7.01 5.13
N PRO A 465 -6.92 6.26 5.93
CA PRO A 465 -6.45 4.92 5.57
C PRO A 465 -7.54 3.85 5.72
N LEU A 466 -8.69 3.98 5.04
CA LEU A 466 -9.87 3.12 5.18
C LEU A 466 -9.69 1.67 4.66
N SER A 467 -8.50 1.35 4.14
CA SER A 467 -8.08 0.03 3.66
C SER A 467 -6.55 -0.04 3.50
N GLY A 468 -5.86 -0.97 4.16
CA GLY A 468 -4.43 -1.22 3.96
C GLY A 468 -4.07 -1.87 2.62
N LYS A 469 -5.05 -2.29 1.80
CA LYS A 469 -4.84 -2.58 0.37
C LYS A 469 -4.74 -1.33 -0.51
N ALA A 470 -4.93 -0.16 0.08
CA ALA A 470 -4.84 1.13 -0.59
C ALA A 470 -3.51 1.84 -0.29
N ALA A 471 -2.53 1.17 0.32
CA ALA A 471 -1.17 1.66 0.52
C ALA A 471 -0.19 0.52 0.25
N GLU A 472 0.99 0.86 -0.26
CA GLU A 472 2.14 -0.06 -0.33
C GLU A 472 3.07 0.18 0.85
N GLY A 473 3.84 -0.85 1.24
CA GLY A 473 4.92 -0.68 2.20
C GLY A 473 6.04 0.18 1.60
N GLY A 474 6.64 1.06 2.39
CA GLY A 474 7.73 1.89 1.91
C GLY A 474 7.97 3.17 2.71
N PHE A 475 8.91 3.98 2.23
CA PHE A 475 9.25 5.28 2.79
C PHE A 475 8.32 6.36 2.27
N ALA A 476 7.70 7.13 3.18
CA ALA A 476 6.81 8.25 2.87
C ALA A 476 5.70 7.92 1.85
N VAL A 477 5.23 6.66 1.86
CA VAL A 477 4.16 6.19 0.99
C VAL A 477 2.81 6.53 1.62
N LEU A 478 2.01 7.35 0.94
CA LEU A 478 0.69 7.76 1.45
C LEU A 478 -0.44 6.85 0.94
N PRO A 479 -1.57 6.75 1.65
CA PRO A 479 -2.75 6.05 1.19
C PRO A 479 -3.26 6.58 -0.16
N ARG A 480 -3.90 5.71 -0.94
CA ARG A 480 -4.48 6.05 -2.24
C ARG A 480 -5.41 7.25 -2.15
N GLY A 481 -5.25 8.20 -3.07
CA GLY A 481 -6.01 9.44 -3.13
C GLY A 481 -5.42 10.56 -2.28
N SER A 482 -4.41 10.28 -1.45
CA SER A 482 -3.64 11.31 -0.77
C SER A 482 -2.91 12.18 -1.77
N ARG A 483 -2.74 13.46 -1.43
CA ARG A 483 -1.94 14.40 -2.18
C ARG A 483 -0.79 14.92 -1.32
N ALA A 484 0.37 15.11 -1.94
CA ALA A 484 1.51 15.78 -1.31
C ALA A 484 2.12 16.79 -2.30
N SER A 485 2.48 17.96 -1.80
CA SER A 485 3.15 18.97 -2.61
C SER A 485 4.52 18.49 -3.09
N VAL A 486 4.85 18.83 -4.33
CA VAL A 486 6.14 18.54 -4.95
C VAL A 486 6.88 19.86 -5.16
N SER A 487 8.01 20.00 -4.48
CA SER A 487 8.93 21.13 -4.61
C SER A 487 10.20 20.72 -5.35
N GLY A 488 11.01 21.70 -5.75
CA GLY A 488 12.21 21.50 -6.57
C GLY A 488 12.00 21.93 -8.01
N GLU A 489 12.91 21.53 -8.88
CA GLU A 489 12.91 21.91 -10.31
C GLU A 489 12.82 20.68 -11.24
N LEU A 490 13.21 19.51 -10.73
CA LEU A 490 13.29 18.25 -11.44
C LEU A 490 12.70 17.11 -10.58
N LEU A 491 11.91 16.25 -11.21
CA LEU A 491 11.51 14.96 -10.67
C LEU A 491 12.38 13.87 -11.30
N ARG A 492 12.99 13.02 -10.49
CA ARG A 492 13.60 11.77 -10.97
C ARG A 492 12.79 10.59 -10.47
N PHE A 493 12.22 9.83 -11.39
CA PHE A 493 11.65 8.52 -11.08
C PHE A 493 12.75 7.48 -11.12
N PHE A 494 12.64 6.47 -10.26
CA PHE A 494 13.50 5.30 -10.32
C PHE A 494 12.69 4.02 -10.09
N THR A 495 13.07 2.96 -10.78
CA THR A 495 12.68 1.60 -10.44
C THR A 495 13.92 0.73 -10.31
N TYR A 496 13.87 -0.20 -9.36
CA TYR A 496 14.89 -1.24 -9.23
C TYR A 496 14.20 -2.58 -9.12
N TRP A 497 14.78 -3.61 -9.73
CA TRP A 497 14.35 -4.99 -9.54
C TRP A 497 15.53 -5.95 -9.58
N ARG A 498 15.41 -7.09 -8.90
CA ARG A 498 16.39 -8.18 -8.93
C ARG A 498 15.67 -9.51 -9.03
N GLN A 499 16.02 -10.28 -10.05
CA GLN A 499 15.39 -11.58 -10.29
C GLN A 499 15.71 -12.58 -9.18
N THR A 500 14.74 -13.46 -8.89
CA THR A 500 14.91 -14.60 -7.99
C THR A 500 15.57 -15.77 -8.71
N SER A 501 15.03 -16.13 -9.88
CA SER A 501 15.35 -17.39 -10.55
C SER A 501 15.24 -17.35 -12.08
N ARG A 502 14.28 -16.59 -12.63
CA ARG A 502 14.07 -16.46 -14.07
C ARG A 502 14.51 -15.07 -14.53
N ARG A 503 15.09 -14.97 -15.73
CA ARG A 503 15.37 -13.67 -16.36
C ARG A 503 14.11 -12.80 -16.28
N THR A 504 14.23 -11.64 -15.67
CA THR A 504 13.11 -10.75 -15.38
C THR A 504 13.44 -9.35 -15.84
N ASP A 505 12.49 -8.75 -16.52
CA ASP A 505 12.65 -7.58 -17.35
C ASP A 505 11.52 -6.62 -17.05
N TYR A 506 11.82 -5.56 -16.31
CA TYR A 506 10.84 -4.56 -15.91
C TYR A 506 11.17 -3.23 -16.57
N ASP A 507 10.18 -2.62 -17.22
CA ASP A 507 10.40 -1.35 -17.93
C ASP A 507 9.80 -0.19 -17.14
N LEU A 508 10.59 0.85 -16.91
CA LEU A 508 10.08 2.13 -16.44
C LEU A 508 9.58 2.95 -17.64
N SER A 509 8.38 3.51 -17.51
CA SER A 509 7.80 4.41 -18.51
C SER A 509 7.10 5.58 -17.84
N ALA A 510 6.99 6.70 -18.54
CA ALA A 510 6.20 7.86 -18.11
C ALA A 510 5.20 8.24 -19.22
N LEU A 511 3.92 8.31 -18.88
CA LEU A 511 2.87 8.81 -19.78
C LEU A 511 2.53 10.25 -19.41
N LEU A 512 2.50 11.13 -20.41
CA LEU A 512 2.16 12.55 -20.27
C LEU A 512 0.74 12.79 -20.75
N LEU A 513 -0.07 13.46 -19.93
CA LEU A 513 -1.45 13.80 -20.26
C LEU A 513 -1.71 15.31 -20.14
N ASP A 514 -2.59 15.81 -21.02
CA ASP A 514 -3.14 17.16 -20.95
C ASP A 514 -4.20 17.30 -19.84
N ASP A 515 -4.76 18.50 -19.67
CA ASP A 515 -5.83 18.81 -18.72
C ASP A 515 -7.12 18.02 -18.95
N GLU A 516 -7.37 17.59 -20.18
CA GLU A 516 -8.48 16.71 -20.55
C GLU A 516 -8.18 15.21 -20.44
N PHE A 517 -7.01 14.84 -19.91
CA PHE A 517 -6.50 13.48 -19.80
C PHE A 517 -6.27 12.80 -21.17
N ARG A 518 -6.10 13.56 -22.25
CA ARG A 518 -5.65 13.02 -23.54
C ARG A 518 -4.12 12.90 -23.52
N THR A 519 -3.62 11.97 -24.33
CA THR A 519 -2.18 11.70 -24.43
C THR A 519 -1.46 12.87 -25.10
N ALA A 520 -0.52 13.46 -24.37
CA ALA A 520 0.40 14.49 -24.87
C ALA A 520 1.72 13.88 -25.35
N GLY A 521 2.15 12.77 -24.75
CA GLY A 521 3.39 12.08 -25.09
C GLY A 521 3.71 10.96 -24.12
N HIS A 522 4.85 10.30 -24.33
CA HIS A 522 5.39 9.33 -23.38
C HIS A 522 6.90 9.19 -23.53
N VAL A 523 7.53 8.62 -22.52
CA VAL A 523 8.94 8.20 -22.51
C VAL A 523 9.02 6.77 -21.98
N SER A 524 9.82 5.93 -22.63
CA SER A 524 9.95 4.47 -22.42
C SER A 524 11.16 3.94 -23.20
N TRP A 525 11.41 2.63 -23.18
CA TRP A 525 12.42 2.01 -24.04
C TRP A 525 12.17 2.18 -25.55
N THR A 526 10.92 2.45 -25.95
CA THR A 526 10.53 2.74 -27.34
C THR A 526 10.62 4.23 -27.69
N ASN A 527 10.81 5.11 -26.70
CA ASN A 527 11.00 6.54 -26.90
C ASN A 527 11.81 7.18 -25.75
N TYR A 528 13.11 7.38 -25.95
CA TYR A 528 14.02 7.80 -24.87
C TYR A 528 13.86 9.25 -24.43
N ARG A 529 13.30 10.12 -25.27
CA ARG A 529 13.14 11.55 -24.97
C ARG A 529 11.80 12.09 -25.45
N HIS A 530 11.22 13.00 -24.67
CA HIS A 530 10.04 13.76 -25.09
C HIS A 530 9.95 15.07 -24.30
N GLU A 531 9.96 16.22 -24.98
CA GLU A 531 9.78 17.55 -24.36
C GLU A 531 10.66 17.82 -23.11
N GLY A 532 11.91 17.37 -23.14
CA GLY A 532 12.86 17.52 -22.02
C GLY A 532 12.74 16.43 -20.94
N VAL A 533 11.76 15.54 -21.03
CA VAL A 533 11.76 14.28 -20.27
C VAL A 533 12.77 13.32 -20.89
N ALA A 534 13.59 12.67 -20.07
CA ALA A 534 14.65 11.76 -20.51
C ALA A 534 14.61 10.44 -19.74
N TYR A 535 14.75 9.32 -20.46
CA TYR A 535 14.88 7.97 -19.90
C TYR A 535 16.34 7.54 -19.84
N SER A 536 16.73 6.82 -18.79
CA SER A 536 18.12 6.38 -18.61
C SER A 536 18.60 5.31 -19.57
N GLY A 537 17.70 4.71 -20.35
CA GLY A 537 17.95 3.55 -21.20
C GLY A 537 17.42 2.26 -20.57
N ASP A 538 17.27 1.25 -21.43
CA ASP A 538 16.64 -0.04 -21.13
C ASP A 538 17.66 -1.08 -20.64
N VAL A 539 17.43 -1.60 -19.43
CA VAL A 539 18.29 -2.64 -18.81
C VAL A 539 17.48 -3.91 -18.64
N THR A 540 17.92 -4.99 -19.28
CA THR A 540 17.15 -6.24 -19.30
C THR A 540 17.81 -7.41 -18.54
N ASP A 541 19.08 -7.25 -18.12
CA ASP A 541 19.77 -8.17 -17.22
C ASP A 541 19.70 -7.67 -15.78
N ALA A 542 18.86 -8.32 -14.97
CA ALA A 542 18.67 -8.03 -13.56
C ALA A 542 19.20 -9.13 -12.63
N THR A 543 20.19 -9.91 -13.09
CA THR A 543 20.81 -10.98 -12.29
C THR A 543 21.40 -10.46 -10.98
N ASN A 544 22.09 -9.31 -11.04
CA ASN A 544 22.62 -8.60 -9.87
C ASN A 544 21.78 -7.37 -9.50
N GLY A 545 20.55 -7.31 -10.05
CA GLY A 545 19.68 -6.15 -9.99
C GLY A 545 19.90 -5.18 -11.14
N ALA A 546 18.84 -4.47 -11.51
CA ALA A 546 18.81 -3.45 -12.54
C ALA A 546 18.06 -2.22 -12.02
N THR A 547 18.50 -1.04 -12.46
CA THR A 547 17.84 0.25 -12.18
C THR A 547 17.59 1.01 -13.47
N GLU A 548 16.42 1.62 -13.55
CA GLU A 548 16.09 2.60 -14.58
C GLU A 548 15.58 3.89 -13.96
N PHE A 549 15.82 5.00 -14.65
CA PHE A 549 15.43 6.35 -14.26
C PHE A 549 14.67 7.08 -15.36
N ILE A 550 13.80 8.00 -14.95
CA ILE A 550 13.22 9.02 -15.82
C ILE A 550 13.34 10.39 -15.14
N ASP A 551 13.97 11.34 -15.83
CA ASP A 551 14.07 12.73 -15.40
C ASP A 551 12.97 13.56 -16.07
N VAL A 552 12.18 14.28 -15.25
CA VAL A 552 11.04 15.10 -15.66
C VAL A 552 11.20 16.53 -15.13
N PRO A 553 11.49 17.52 -15.99
CA PRO A 553 11.57 18.90 -15.57
C PRO A 553 10.19 19.42 -15.15
N LEU A 554 10.08 20.07 -14.00
CA LEU A 554 8.79 20.61 -13.51
C LEU A 554 8.29 21.82 -14.32
N THR A 555 9.09 22.30 -15.28
CA THR A 555 8.68 23.29 -16.28
C THR A 555 7.89 22.70 -17.44
N LEU A 556 7.78 21.37 -17.55
CA LEU A 556 7.10 20.67 -18.65
C LEU A 556 5.69 21.24 -18.91
N PRO A 557 5.33 21.49 -20.18
CA PRO A 557 3.96 21.80 -20.55
C PRO A 557 3.12 20.52 -20.47
N GLY A 558 2.07 20.53 -19.66
CA GLY A 558 1.27 19.35 -19.38
C GLY A 558 0.75 19.37 -17.95
N HIS A 559 -0.32 18.60 -17.73
CA HIS A 559 -1.01 18.61 -16.45
C HIS A 559 -0.77 17.35 -15.64
N TYR A 560 -0.50 16.21 -16.28
CA TYR A 560 -0.28 14.96 -15.57
C TYR A 560 0.90 14.16 -16.10
N VAL A 561 1.73 13.67 -15.18
CA VAL A 561 2.84 12.75 -15.45
C VAL A 561 2.58 11.46 -14.69
N VAL A 562 2.45 10.36 -15.42
CA VAL A 562 2.05 9.06 -14.88
C VAL A 562 3.22 8.07 -15.05
N PRO A 563 4.09 7.91 -14.04
CA PRO A 563 5.07 6.83 -14.04
C PRO A 563 4.38 5.47 -13.97
N GLN A 564 4.92 4.52 -14.73
CA GLN A 564 4.40 3.17 -14.88
C GLN A 564 5.57 2.19 -14.89
N VAL A 565 5.47 1.12 -14.10
CA VAL A 565 6.44 0.03 -14.12
C VAL A 565 5.77 -1.19 -14.75
N TYR A 566 6.32 -1.63 -15.87
CA TYR A 566 5.82 -2.75 -16.65
C TYR A 566 6.59 -4.01 -16.32
N ILE A 567 5.90 -5.15 -16.28
CA ILE A 567 6.56 -6.45 -16.39
C ILE A 567 6.61 -6.79 -17.87
N TYR A 568 7.73 -6.48 -18.52
CA TYR A 568 7.94 -6.83 -19.90
C TYR A 568 8.00 -8.36 -20.06
N ALA A 569 8.80 -9.02 -19.24
CA ALA A 569 8.91 -10.48 -19.18
C ALA A 569 9.42 -10.97 -17.81
N GLY A 570 9.20 -12.26 -17.53
CA GLY A 570 9.77 -12.93 -16.35
C GLY A 570 8.83 -13.04 -15.15
N GLU A 571 9.40 -12.84 -13.96
CA GLU A 571 8.75 -13.00 -12.65
C GLU A 571 7.70 -11.92 -12.40
N SER A 572 6.65 -12.26 -11.63
CA SER A 572 5.68 -11.27 -11.16
C SER A 572 6.23 -10.40 -10.03
N PHE A 573 5.54 -9.29 -9.72
CA PHE A 573 5.88 -8.43 -8.57
C PHE A 573 5.91 -9.19 -7.22
N ASP A 574 5.23 -10.33 -7.11
CA ASP A 574 5.20 -11.15 -5.90
C ASP A 574 6.25 -12.30 -5.93
N GLU A 575 6.84 -12.60 -7.09
CA GLU A 575 7.84 -13.66 -7.27
C GLU A 575 9.29 -13.13 -7.30
N VAL A 576 9.47 -11.89 -7.75
CA VAL A 576 10.78 -11.23 -7.89
C VAL A 576 11.42 -11.00 -6.51
N ALA A 577 12.74 -11.20 -6.41
CA ALA A 577 13.45 -11.17 -5.13
C ALA A 577 13.32 -9.78 -4.50
N GLU A 578 13.45 -8.75 -5.32
CA GLU A 578 13.28 -7.37 -4.92
C GLU A 578 12.67 -6.57 -6.06
N SER A 579 11.73 -5.68 -5.75
CA SER A 579 11.31 -4.64 -6.70
C SER A 579 10.77 -3.42 -5.99
N MET A 580 11.12 -2.25 -6.50
CA MET A 580 10.73 -0.97 -5.94
C MET A 580 10.51 0.09 -7.01
N PHE A 581 9.71 1.08 -6.63
CA PHE A 581 9.55 2.34 -7.35
C PHE A 581 9.69 3.48 -6.36
N GLY A 582 10.36 4.56 -6.75
CA GLY A 582 10.38 5.78 -5.98
C GLY A 582 10.55 7.02 -6.85
N TYR A 583 10.49 8.17 -6.20
CA TYR A 583 10.82 9.44 -6.83
C TYR A 583 11.66 10.33 -5.93
N GLN A 584 12.48 11.13 -6.58
CA GLN A 584 13.33 12.15 -5.98
C GLN A 584 12.94 13.53 -6.49
N THR A 585 13.13 14.55 -5.67
CA THR A 585 13.03 15.96 -6.09
C THR A 585 14.40 16.60 -6.05
N ARG A 586 14.79 17.25 -7.14
CA ARG A 586 16.14 17.78 -7.36
C ARG A 586 16.10 19.22 -7.89
N THR A 587 17.21 19.93 -7.77
CA THR A 587 17.49 21.15 -8.54
C THR A 587 17.97 20.78 -9.95
N ARG A 588 17.98 21.73 -10.88
CA ARG A 588 18.54 21.52 -12.22
C ARG A 588 20.05 21.27 -12.21
N GLU A 589 20.77 21.86 -11.26
CA GLU A 589 22.22 21.64 -11.12
C GLU A 589 22.54 20.20 -10.70
N GLN A 590 21.61 19.53 -10.04
CA GLN A 590 21.70 18.12 -9.68
C GLN A 590 21.26 17.18 -10.82
N GLN A 591 20.83 17.71 -11.96
CA GLN A 591 20.51 16.90 -13.13
C GLN A 591 21.78 16.16 -13.56
N GLY A 592 21.67 14.85 -13.73
CA GLY A 592 22.82 14.00 -14.07
C GLY A 592 23.57 13.38 -12.90
N THR A 593 23.48 13.92 -11.68
CA THR A 593 24.05 13.23 -10.51
C THR A 593 23.46 11.81 -10.40
N PRO A 594 24.22 10.79 -9.94
CA PRO A 594 23.68 9.45 -9.72
C PRO A 594 22.51 9.43 -8.71
N PHE A 595 22.06 8.25 -8.32
CA PHE A 595 21.09 8.14 -7.22
C PHE A 595 21.61 8.87 -5.96
N ASP A 596 20.70 9.57 -5.26
CA ASP A 596 21.01 10.37 -4.07
C ASP A 596 19.88 10.17 -3.06
N ALA A 597 20.15 9.33 -2.06
CA ALA A 597 19.21 8.96 -1.02
C ALA A 597 18.55 10.17 -0.32
N ARG A 598 19.28 11.29 -0.13
CA ARG A 598 18.79 12.51 0.54
C ARG A 598 17.65 13.19 -0.22
N THR A 599 17.60 12.97 -1.53
CA THR A 599 16.59 13.57 -2.41
C THR A 599 15.36 12.69 -2.59
N VAL A 600 15.36 11.47 -2.06
CA VAL A 600 14.19 10.57 -2.09
C VAL A 600 13.03 11.19 -1.31
N ARG A 601 11.85 11.23 -1.93
CA ARG A 601 10.64 11.78 -1.33
C ARG A 601 9.58 10.73 -1.06
N ALA A 602 9.57 9.66 -1.84
CA ALA A 602 8.85 8.44 -1.50
C ALA A 602 9.47 7.24 -2.22
N ARG A 603 9.38 6.07 -1.59
CA ARG A 603 9.80 4.80 -2.18
C ARG A 603 8.87 3.69 -1.73
N SER A 604 8.11 3.11 -2.67
CA SER A 604 7.23 1.97 -2.44
C SER A 604 7.87 0.66 -2.89
N GLN A 605 7.66 -0.40 -2.11
CA GLN A 605 7.81 -1.76 -2.61
C GLN A 605 6.75 -2.02 -3.69
N LEU A 606 7.13 -2.74 -4.74
CA LEU A 606 6.18 -3.22 -5.74
C LEU A 606 5.82 -4.66 -5.43
N ARG A 607 4.67 -4.84 -4.77
CA ARG A 607 4.07 -6.14 -4.42
C ARG A 607 2.61 -6.10 -4.82
N GLY A 608 2.20 -6.93 -5.76
CA GLY A 608 0.84 -6.85 -6.26
C GLY A 608 0.54 -7.70 -7.49
N GLN A 609 -0.71 -8.15 -7.53
CA GLN A 609 -1.22 -8.98 -8.61
C GLN A 609 -1.50 -8.11 -9.86
N GLY A 610 -0.64 -8.21 -10.85
CA GLY A 610 -0.75 -7.50 -12.12
C GLY A 610 0.53 -7.56 -12.92
N ARG A 611 0.58 -6.84 -14.03
CA ARG A 611 1.77 -6.70 -14.89
C ARG A 611 2.14 -5.26 -15.21
N VAL A 612 1.37 -4.31 -14.68
CA VAL A 612 1.67 -2.88 -14.76
C VAL A 612 1.37 -2.26 -13.40
N ALA A 613 2.35 -1.61 -12.79
CA ALA A 613 2.18 -0.86 -11.56
C ALA A 613 2.04 0.63 -11.85
N LEU A 614 1.02 1.27 -11.26
CA LEU A 614 0.82 2.73 -11.27
C LEU A 614 0.83 3.19 -9.81
N PRO A 615 2.01 3.54 -9.28
CA PRO A 615 2.16 3.92 -7.88
C PRO A 615 1.58 5.31 -7.60
N VAL A 616 1.88 6.28 -8.47
CA VAL A 616 1.59 7.71 -8.27
C VAL A 616 1.31 8.38 -9.62
N VAL A 617 0.57 9.49 -9.60
CA VAL A 617 0.51 10.46 -10.71
C VAL A 617 0.92 11.83 -10.17
N PHE A 618 1.71 12.56 -10.94
CA PHE A 618 2.03 13.95 -10.64
C PHE A 618 1.07 14.84 -11.40
N ALA A 619 0.36 15.70 -10.68
CA ALA A 619 -0.63 16.61 -11.22
C ALA A 619 -0.19 18.07 -11.01
N ARG A 620 -0.27 18.88 -12.06
CA ARG A 620 -0.03 20.33 -11.99
C ARG A 620 -1.34 21.07 -11.79
N GLY A 621 -1.49 21.71 -10.64
CA GLY A 621 -2.62 22.56 -10.30
C GLY A 621 -2.22 24.03 -10.09
N GLU A 622 -3.15 24.83 -9.59
CA GLU A 622 -2.93 26.26 -9.29
C GLU A 622 -1.84 26.47 -8.22
N GLN A 623 -1.72 25.53 -7.27
CA GLN A 623 -0.76 25.58 -6.16
C GLN A 623 0.59 24.93 -6.52
N GLY A 624 0.82 24.60 -7.80
CA GLY A 624 2.02 23.91 -8.27
C GLY A 624 1.80 22.40 -8.47
N TRP A 625 2.91 21.66 -8.45
CA TRP A 625 2.91 20.21 -8.65
C TRP A 625 2.54 19.47 -7.36
N GLN A 626 1.73 18.42 -7.51
CA GLN A 626 1.36 17.52 -6.44
C GLN A 626 1.53 16.06 -6.87
N ALA A 627 2.05 15.22 -5.98
CA ALA A 627 2.00 13.77 -6.11
C ALA A 627 0.64 13.27 -5.60
N VAL A 628 -0.03 12.41 -6.37
CA VAL A 628 -1.31 11.79 -6.02
C VAL A 628 -1.16 10.27 -6.07
N TRP A 629 -1.32 9.60 -4.93
CA TRP A 629 -1.07 8.16 -4.82
C TRP A 629 -2.21 7.33 -5.44
N LEU A 630 -1.84 6.36 -6.28
CA LEU A 630 -2.78 5.52 -7.02
C LEU A 630 -2.75 4.05 -6.56
N HIS A 631 -1.57 3.48 -6.28
CA HIS A 631 -1.39 2.09 -5.82
C HIS A 631 -2.12 1.04 -6.67
N LEU A 632 -2.12 1.18 -8.00
CA LEU A 632 -2.84 0.27 -8.89
C LEU A 632 -1.92 -0.77 -9.51
N TYR A 633 -2.44 -2.00 -9.62
CA TYR A 633 -1.85 -3.06 -10.44
C TYR A 633 -2.84 -3.42 -11.54
N LEU A 634 -2.44 -3.22 -12.79
CA LEU A 634 -3.26 -3.50 -13.96
C LEU A 634 -2.96 -4.89 -14.51
N ARG A 635 -3.95 -5.46 -15.17
CA ARG A 635 -3.72 -6.66 -16.00
C ARG A 635 -2.94 -6.25 -17.24
N GLY A 636 -2.04 -7.12 -17.67
CA GLY A 636 -1.32 -7.00 -18.92
C GLY A 636 -1.25 -8.35 -19.63
N MET A 637 -0.58 -8.38 -20.77
CA MET A 637 -0.24 -9.58 -21.53
C MET A 637 0.85 -10.40 -20.81
N PRO A 638 0.95 -11.72 -21.06
CA PRO A 638 1.99 -12.55 -20.43
C PRO A 638 3.43 -12.09 -20.68
N SER A 639 3.68 -11.37 -21.77
CA SER A 639 4.94 -10.71 -22.11
C SER A 639 4.68 -9.52 -23.05
N PHE A 640 5.71 -8.71 -23.32
CA PHE A 640 5.67 -7.55 -24.22
C PHE A 640 4.73 -6.43 -23.77
N ASN A 641 4.55 -6.23 -22.47
CA ASN A 641 3.73 -5.12 -21.99
C ASN A 641 4.45 -3.80 -22.20
N ARG A 642 3.78 -2.84 -22.84
CA ARG A 642 4.32 -1.49 -23.07
C ARG A 642 3.28 -0.41 -22.81
N VAL A 643 3.75 0.84 -22.77
CA VAL A 643 2.91 2.02 -22.52
C VAL A 643 1.84 2.22 -23.60
N GLU A 644 2.20 2.03 -24.87
CA GLU A 644 1.35 2.26 -26.03
C GLU A 644 0.08 1.38 -26.01
N ASP A 645 0.20 0.17 -25.48
CA ASP A 645 -0.89 -0.82 -25.44
C ASP A 645 -1.97 -0.49 -24.40
N ASN A 646 -1.65 0.32 -23.38
CA ASN A 646 -2.55 0.59 -22.25
C ASN A 646 -2.99 2.05 -22.12
N THR A 647 -2.44 2.97 -22.92
CA THR A 647 -2.64 4.42 -22.84
C THR A 647 -4.09 4.83 -22.58
N PHE A 648 -5.04 4.40 -23.41
CA PHE A 648 -6.46 4.76 -23.26
C PHE A 648 -7.05 4.28 -21.93
N THR A 649 -6.72 3.05 -21.53
CA THR A 649 -7.22 2.49 -20.27
C THR A 649 -6.57 3.13 -19.05
N THR A 650 -5.31 3.56 -19.16
CA THR A 650 -4.58 4.27 -18.10
C THR A 650 -5.14 5.68 -17.91
N ALA A 651 -5.35 6.44 -18.98
CA ALA A 651 -5.94 7.78 -18.91
C ALA A 651 -7.30 7.78 -18.19
N ASP A 652 -8.20 6.86 -18.53
CA ASP A 652 -9.51 6.72 -17.88
C ASP A 652 -9.39 6.37 -16.39
N ARG A 653 -8.44 5.49 -16.02
CA ARG A 653 -8.18 5.10 -14.62
C ARG A 653 -7.64 6.27 -13.80
N VAL A 654 -6.67 6.99 -14.35
CA VAL A 654 -6.04 8.16 -13.71
C VAL A 654 -7.09 9.25 -13.54
N ARG A 655 -7.86 9.58 -14.59
CA ARG A 655 -8.96 10.52 -14.53
C ARG A 655 -9.95 10.17 -13.42
N ALA A 656 -10.37 8.91 -13.34
CA ALA A 656 -11.33 8.46 -12.33
C ALA A 656 -10.84 8.60 -10.88
N LEU A 657 -9.53 8.47 -10.63
CA LEU A 657 -8.94 8.64 -9.30
C LEU A 657 -8.65 10.10 -8.97
N VAL A 658 -8.04 10.83 -9.90
CA VAL A 658 -7.65 12.24 -9.68
C VAL A 658 -8.89 13.13 -9.47
N GLN A 659 -9.98 12.84 -10.20
CA GLN A 659 -11.25 13.57 -10.09
C GLN A 659 -12.13 13.11 -8.91
N ARG A 660 -11.81 11.97 -8.28
CA ARG A 660 -12.56 11.49 -7.11
C ARG A 660 -12.21 12.32 -5.90
N ARG A 661 -13.23 12.74 -5.14
CA ARG A 661 -13.05 13.38 -3.84
C ARG A 661 -12.84 12.30 -2.78
N HIS A 662 -11.60 12.17 -2.32
CA HIS A 662 -11.24 11.30 -1.20
C HIS A 662 -11.53 12.00 0.12
N LEU A 663 -11.91 11.24 1.13
CA LEU A 663 -12.05 11.77 2.49
C LEU A 663 -10.66 11.84 3.13
N THR A 664 -10.24 13.02 3.55
CA THR A 664 -8.87 13.29 4.04
C THR A 664 -8.83 13.64 5.52
N MET A 665 -7.63 13.79 6.08
CA MET A 665 -7.42 14.31 7.43
C MET A 665 -8.04 15.70 7.63
N SER A 666 -8.08 16.54 6.60
CA SER A 666 -8.79 17.83 6.66
C SER A 666 -10.24 17.68 7.11
N TYR A 667 -10.97 16.69 6.60
CA TYR A 667 -12.33 16.41 7.05
C TYR A 667 -12.39 16.06 8.54
N LEU A 668 -11.46 15.22 9.01
CA LEU A 668 -11.42 14.80 10.41
C LEU A 668 -11.09 15.96 11.35
N VAL A 669 -10.11 16.77 10.97
CA VAL A 669 -9.71 18.01 11.66
C VAL A 669 -10.87 18.99 11.74
N ASP A 670 -11.66 19.13 10.67
CA ASP A 670 -12.87 19.96 10.67
C ASP A 670 -13.95 19.45 11.63
N ARG A 671 -14.06 18.12 11.83
CA ARG A 671 -14.97 17.57 12.85
C ARG A 671 -14.46 17.84 14.27
N TRP A 672 -13.14 17.79 14.50
CA TRP A 672 -12.56 18.12 15.81
C TRP A 672 -12.68 19.59 16.18
N ARG A 673 -12.60 20.52 15.23
CA ARG A 673 -12.74 21.97 15.48
C ARG A 673 -14.02 22.35 16.23
N ALA A 674 -15.07 21.54 16.11
CA ALA A 674 -16.33 21.74 16.82
C ALA A 674 -16.29 21.32 18.31
N ARG A 675 -15.26 20.56 18.73
CA ARG A 675 -15.18 19.90 20.04
C ARG A 675 -13.88 20.17 20.80
N ALA A 676 -12.81 20.57 20.12
CA ALA A 676 -11.49 20.79 20.69
C ALA A 676 -10.83 22.03 20.07
N GLU A 677 -9.89 22.61 20.80
CA GLU A 677 -8.99 23.63 20.26
C GLU A 677 -8.06 22.98 19.23
N VAL A 678 -8.06 23.50 18.01
CA VAL A 678 -7.27 23.00 16.89
C VAL A 678 -6.47 24.16 16.30
N THR A 679 -5.16 24.05 16.34
CA THR A 679 -4.22 25.04 15.81
C THR A 679 -3.37 24.41 14.71
N MET A 680 -3.12 25.16 13.63
CA MET A 680 -2.19 24.71 12.60
C MET A 680 -0.76 24.94 13.06
N TRP A 681 0.10 23.95 12.85
CA TRP A 681 1.50 24.07 13.18
C TRP A 681 2.19 25.08 12.26
N ASP A 682 2.91 26.02 12.86
CA ASP A 682 3.64 27.09 12.16
C ASP A 682 5.16 26.84 12.10
N GLY A 683 5.59 25.64 12.50
CA GLY A 683 7.00 25.26 12.61
C GLY A 683 7.61 25.51 13.99
N ARG A 684 6.91 26.17 14.92
CA ARG A 684 7.39 26.41 16.29
C ARG A 684 6.91 25.31 17.24
N LEU A 685 7.74 24.96 18.21
CA LEU A 685 7.35 23.98 19.22
C LEU A 685 6.29 24.56 20.17
N PRO A 686 5.25 23.80 20.52
CA PRO A 686 4.27 24.21 21.52
C PRO A 686 4.94 24.30 22.90
N GLN A 687 4.47 25.21 23.75
CA GLN A 687 5.01 25.40 25.11
C GLN A 687 4.43 24.41 26.13
N GLU A 688 3.23 23.90 25.87
CA GLU A 688 2.52 22.94 26.72
C GLU A 688 2.31 21.62 25.96
N PRO A 689 2.10 20.49 26.66
CA PRO A 689 1.84 19.22 26.00
C PRO A 689 0.61 19.27 25.10
N VAL A 690 0.73 18.74 23.88
CA VAL A 690 -0.34 18.76 22.87
C VAL A 690 -0.65 17.37 22.34
N THR A 691 -1.71 17.28 21.54
CA THR A 691 -1.94 16.16 20.62
C THR A 691 -1.50 16.61 19.23
N PHE A 692 -0.34 16.14 18.77
CA PHE A 692 0.22 16.49 17.47
C PHE A 692 -0.25 15.50 16.38
N ILE A 693 -0.72 16.02 15.25
CA ILE A 693 -1.14 15.23 14.09
C ILE A 693 -0.34 15.69 12.87
N GLY A 694 0.42 14.80 12.25
CA GLY A 694 1.29 15.16 11.13
C GLY A 694 1.80 13.99 10.31
N ILE A 695 2.62 14.28 9.30
CA ILE A 695 3.33 13.22 8.56
C ILE A 695 4.45 12.63 9.43
N GLU A 696 5.24 13.53 10.02
CA GLU A 696 6.33 13.28 10.96
C GLU A 696 6.12 14.18 12.18
N ALA A 697 6.53 13.72 13.37
CA ALA A 697 6.45 14.53 14.58
C ALA A 697 7.71 15.39 14.73
N PRO A 698 7.61 16.68 15.12
CA PRO A 698 8.79 17.49 15.39
C PRO A 698 9.53 17.00 16.63
N GLU A 699 10.85 17.13 16.63
CA GLU A 699 11.68 16.84 17.80
C GLU A 699 11.44 17.89 18.90
N GLY A 700 11.43 17.45 20.16
CA GLY A 700 11.32 18.36 21.32
C GLY A 700 9.89 18.79 21.66
N LEU A 701 8.87 18.04 21.21
CA LEU A 701 7.53 18.21 21.75
C LEU A 701 7.55 18.07 23.28
N PRO A 702 6.80 18.89 24.03
CA PRO A 702 6.80 18.84 25.49
C PRO A 702 6.43 17.47 26.04
N ASP A 703 7.06 17.08 27.15
CA ASP A 703 6.84 15.78 27.78
C ASP A 703 5.36 15.49 28.02
N GLY A 704 5.00 14.25 27.71
CA GLY A 704 3.63 13.78 27.78
C GLY A 704 2.82 14.02 26.52
N SER A 705 3.26 14.83 25.54
CA SER A 705 2.58 15.04 24.24
C SER A 705 2.26 13.72 23.55
N GLU A 706 1.11 13.67 22.88
CA GLU A 706 0.70 12.51 22.08
C GLU A 706 0.89 12.81 20.59
N THR A 707 1.39 11.86 19.81
CA THR A 707 1.65 12.02 18.38
C THR A 707 0.91 11.00 17.54
N TYR A 708 0.22 11.47 16.50
CA TYR A 708 -0.40 10.66 15.45
C TYR A 708 0.28 10.97 14.12
N THR A 709 1.35 10.24 13.84
CA THR A 709 2.12 10.26 12.60
C THR A 709 1.59 9.25 11.59
N LEU A 710 2.15 9.21 10.37
CA LEU A 710 1.68 8.36 9.26
C LEU A 710 1.40 6.90 9.65
N ASP A 711 2.24 6.30 10.50
CA ASP A 711 2.13 4.92 11.00
C ASP A 711 0.97 4.71 11.99
N ARG A 712 0.47 5.79 12.60
CA ARG A 712 -0.60 5.78 13.62
C ARG A 712 -1.90 6.45 13.16
N LEU A 713 -1.98 7.03 11.97
CA LEU A 713 -3.19 7.70 11.49
C LEU A 713 -4.44 6.81 11.47
N SER A 714 -4.28 5.48 11.35
CA SER A 714 -5.42 4.56 11.43
C SER A 714 -6.05 4.47 12.82
N GLU A 715 -5.30 4.81 13.89
CA GLU A 715 -5.82 4.87 15.26
C GLU A 715 -6.86 5.99 15.43
N LEU A 716 -6.84 6.99 14.55
CA LEU A 716 -7.80 8.09 14.53
C LEU A 716 -9.15 7.71 13.87
N ILE A 717 -9.28 6.47 13.37
CA ILE A 717 -10.55 5.93 12.87
C ILE A 717 -11.27 5.26 14.04
N PRO A 718 -12.29 5.88 14.64
CA PRO A 718 -13.03 5.27 15.75
C PRO A 718 -13.78 3.99 15.32
N GLU A 719 -13.99 3.08 16.28
CA GLU A 719 -14.84 1.88 16.12
C GLU A 719 -16.32 2.22 15.93
#